data_AF-A0A414ZKX8-F1
#
_entry.id   AF-A0A414ZKX8-F1
#
_cell.length_a   1.000
_cell.length_b   1.000
_cell.length_c   1.000
_cell.angle_alpha   90.00
_cell.angle_beta   90.00
_cell.angle_gamma   90.00
#
_symmetry.space_group_name_H-M   'P 1'
#
loop_
_entity.id
_entity.type
_entity.pdbx_description
1 polymer ?
#
loop_
_entity_poly.entity_id
_entity_poly.type
_entity_poly.pdbx_seq_one_letter_code
_entity_poly.pdbx_strand_id
1 'polypeptide(L)'
;MAMAGCTPENWSLQDLSSALQDMHKDHKKIVVPMFQRGSGRWGKEQEKTFIDSLIKGYPVGTMLFYKTVEDNQETYILVDGLQRGNCIRKYMTNPTEFFYDSNISDEFCKNILTIVKSDNEEDYQTIRNLLTAFIKEQKTFKNLQYFNPAKEIAETFGAGYDCIGDLIIIITEFFEKRQDLYDRIASTIIPVIVYSGEEETLPEIFDRINSKGTPLDKYEIYAAAWPVNEKYTISNASIVEYVIAKYDAFTNDGYKIHGYNREDMRASKKVNAFEYLFGLSKYLVEKYEILGFNKNLSSDTVNPLAYELVNACLNDSDKIKTLYVRLRDIELDVLEVALCKAIEFVNNAISIVTKFKGNSRNANKIFHSKYQILSMISTTFKEMYVDGDFSAIAPTWNDKKNIIARNLVHFYVYDILTNYWSEGGTGKIHAAAKPNRYMNEISSRAWMVALDSFFEKSMLRAEKKNIANPKSEEFVFLNCIYLKTFTAMDQLSIEKFDVEHIAPKEQMRKLIDACDGEGLPISCIANLCYLPEYVNRSKGDKNFYQDKKYLLHVKLKDVETKYSFTEQEDMDWMDMPYEKNDFPVLKDYYTDYCTKRFEKIKHLFCESLGIEYEDIIDEEPKIVQKVVVPSNDKQQNKKAKFADKCIIRLAQELNTELIKVGRSTYISNDGNKGYVITTSKAYKQGNREKYWFAYRRNPLADLGNCKEKYVVYGCKDENTLICLPVDEIEKSIDRLNLSTDEDGEVTHWHMVFFKDNAGVVTWMMSKPEIEEISVAKYLV
;
A
#
# COMPACT_ATOMS: atom_id res chain seq x y z
N MET A 1 -16.06 21.90 -54.58
CA MET A 1 -15.40 21.79 -53.26
C MET A 1 -15.68 23.08 -52.51
N ALA A 2 -16.50 23.04 -51.44
CA ALA A 2 -16.58 24.17 -50.53
C ALA A 2 -15.21 24.31 -49.85
N MET A 3 -14.61 25.50 -49.87
CA MET A 3 -13.36 25.73 -49.15
C MET A 3 -13.62 25.57 -47.65
N ALA A 4 -12.81 24.73 -46.98
CA ALA A 4 -12.83 24.66 -45.54
C ALA A 4 -12.57 26.06 -44.96
N GLY A 5 -13.47 26.54 -44.12
CA GLY A 5 -13.43 27.88 -43.56
C GLY A 5 -13.79 27.89 -42.09
N CYS A 6 -13.25 28.88 -41.38
CA CYS A 6 -13.68 29.23 -40.02
C CYS A 6 -14.44 30.55 -40.11
N THR A 7 -15.72 30.54 -39.75
CA THR A 7 -16.55 31.75 -39.72
C THR A 7 -16.87 32.13 -38.27
N PRO A 8 -16.70 33.41 -37.87
CA PRO A 8 -17.16 33.85 -36.57
C PRO A 8 -18.69 34.01 -36.58
N GLU A 9 -19.35 33.46 -35.56
CA GLU A 9 -20.75 33.73 -35.21
C GLU A 9 -20.81 34.40 -33.82
N ASN A 10 -21.83 35.24 -33.60
CA ASN A 10 -22.08 35.88 -32.32
C ASN A 10 -23.22 35.17 -31.59
N TRP A 11 -22.97 34.74 -30.36
CA TRP A 11 -23.96 34.03 -29.54
C TRP A 11 -24.09 34.71 -28.18
N SER A 12 -25.31 34.93 -27.69
CA SER A 12 -25.49 35.30 -26.29
C SER A 12 -25.26 34.08 -25.38
N LEU A 13 -24.91 34.31 -24.13
CA LEU A 13 -24.77 33.21 -23.16
C LEU A 13 -26.10 32.48 -22.95
N GLN A 14 -27.23 33.20 -23.03
CA GLN A 14 -28.57 32.62 -22.98
C GLN A 14 -28.84 31.70 -24.18
N ASP A 15 -28.47 32.11 -25.40
CA ASP A 15 -28.68 31.29 -26.61
C ASP A 15 -27.82 30.03 -26.55
N LEU A 16 -26.55 30.17 -26.13
CA LEU A 16 -25.64 29.04 -25.96
C LEU A 16 -26.15 28.05 -24.91
N SER A 17 -26.62 28.53 -23.77
CA SER A 17 -27.23 27.67 -22.74
C SER A 17 -28.50 26.99 -23.23
N SER A 18 -29.35 27.70 -23.97
CA SER A 18 -30.62 27.17 -24.49
C SER A 18 -30.36 26.07 -25.54
N ALA A 19 -29.41 26.30 -26.44
CA ALA A 19 -29.01 25.33 -27.46
C ALA A 19 -28.30 24.09 -26.89
N LEU A 20 -27.56 24.23 -25.77
CA LEU A 20 -26.99 23.11 -25.01
C LEU A 20 -28.06 22.24 -24.33
N GLN A 21 -29.20 22.84 -23.97
CA GLN A 21 -30.33 22.16 -23.31
C GLN A 21 -31.38 21.66 -24.30
N ASP A 22 -31.16 21.86 -25.62
CA ASP A 22 -32.14 21.59 -26.67
C ASP A 22 -33.50 22.30 -26.46
N MET A 23 -33.47 23.49 -25.84
CA MET A 23 -34.65 24.33 -25.71
C MET A 23 -34.85 25.08 -27.04
N HIS A 24 -35.82 24.62 -27.84
CA HIS A 24 -36.15 25.01 -29.21
C HIS A 24 -36.50 26.49 -29.46
N LYS A 25 -35.61 27.44 -29.14
CA LYS A 25 -35.88 28.86 -29.44
C LYS A 25 -35.49 29.25 -30.87
N ASP A 26 -34.43 28.68 -31.45
CA ASP A 26 -33.84 29.21 -32.70
C ASP A 26 -33.44 28.15 -33.76
N HIS A 27 -34.00 26.95 -33.73
CA HIS A 27 -33.63 25.83 -34.65
C HIS A 27 -32.14 25.42 -34.63
N LYS A 28 -31.38 25.89 -33.63
CA LYS A 28 -29.99 25.51 -33.39
C LYS A 28 -29.88 24.55 -32.21
N LYS A 29 -29.08 23.49 -32.37
CA LYS A 29 -28.85 22.48 -31.35
C LYS A 29 -27.36 22.26 -31.18
N ILE A 30 -26.88 22.19 -29.93
CA ILE A 30 -25.49 21.83 -29.65
C ILE A 30 -25.42 20.37 -29.22
N VAL A 31 -24.51 19.61 -29.84
CA VAL A 31 -24.20 18.22 -29.49
C VAL A 31 -22.72 18.06 -29.18
N VAL A 32 -22.37 17.00 -28.49
CA VAL A 32 -21.00 16.68 -28.09
C VAL A 32 -20.49 15.49 -28.91
N PRO A 33 -19.25 15.50 -29.44
CA PRO A 33 -18.73 14.36 -30.20
C PRO A 33 -18.47 13.14 -29.30
N MET A 34 -18.55 11.92 -29.86
CA MET A 34 -18.35 10.65 -29.13
C MET A 34 -16.93 10.49 -28.52
N PHE A 35 -15.96 11.25 -29.01
CA PHE A 35 -14.59 11.28 -28.49
C PHE A 35 -14.35 12.34 -27.41
N GLN A 36 -15.39 13.05 -26.99
CA GLN A 36 -15.27 14.06 -25.94
C GLN A 36 -14.95 13.44 -24.57
N ARG A 37 -14.18 14.18 -23.77
CA ARG A 37 -13.87 13.84 -22.38
C ARG A 37 -14.98 14.27 -21.40
N GLY A 38 -15.05 13.60 -20.25
CA GLY A 38 -16.05 13.83 -19.21
C GLY A 38 -16.24 15.30 -18.78
N SER A 39 -17.45 15.65 -18.35
CA SER A 39 -17.86 17.02 -18.02
C SER A 39 -17.30 17.57 -16.69
N GLY A 40 -16.74 16.70 -15.84
CA GLY A 40 -16.30 17.00 -14.47
C GLY A 40 -14.82 17.41 -14.31
N ARG A 41 -14.18 17.99 -15.35
CA ARG A 41 -12.75 18.35 -15.30
C ARG A 41 -12.50 19.67 -14.57
N TRP A 42 -13.45 20.60 -14.58
CA TRP A 42 -13.35 21.80 -13.76
C TRP A 42 -13.79 21.52 -12.32
N GLY A 43 -12.90 21.82 -11.38
CA GLY A 43 -13.27 21.89 -9.97
C GLY A 43 -14.10 23.16 -9.67
N LYS A 44 -14.78 23.18 -8.52
CA LYS A 44 -15.64 24.30 -8.11
C LYS A 44 -14.94 25.67 -8.15
N GLU A 45 -13.66 25.73 -7.79
CA GLU A 45 -12.87 26.98 -7.83
C GLU A 45 -12.64 27.49 -9.26
N GLN A 46 -12.45 26.60 -10.24
CA GLN A 46 -12.30 26.98 -11.64
C GLN A 46 -13.63 27.50 -12.19
N GLU A 47 -14.74 26.83 -11.87
CA GLU A 47 -16.09 27.28 -12.22
C GLU A 47 -16.37 28.67 -11.63
N LYS A 48 -16.07 28.87 -10.33
CA LYS A 48 -16.24 30.14 -9.63
C LYS A 48 -15.41 31.27 -10.27
N THR A 49 -14.15 31.01 -10.60
CA THR A 49 -13.25 31.99 -11.23
C THR A 49 -13.75 32.39 -12.62
N PHE A 50 -14.30 31.43 -13.36
CA PHE A 50 -14.88 31.69 -14.67
C PHE A 50 -16.15 32.57 -14.57
N ILE A 51 -17.05 32.27 -13.64
CA ILE A 51 -18.24 33.11 -13.41
C ILE A 51 -17.86 34.50 -12.88
N ASP A 52 -16.86 34.61 -12.00
CA ASP A 52 -16.33 35.91 -11.56
C ASP A 52 -15.79 36.74 -12.73
N SER A 53 -15.16 36.11 -13.72
CA SER A 53 -14.72 36.78 -14.95
C SER A 53 -15.90 37.35 -15.74
N LEU A 54 -17.02 36.60 -15.85
CA LEU A 54 -18.25 37.08 -16.47
C LEU A 54 -18.86 38.26 -15.69
N ILE A 55 -18.92 38.17 -14.36
CA ILE A 55 -19.44 39.24 -13.49
C ILE A 55 -18.63 40.53 -13.66
N LYS A 56 -17.30 40.42 -13.82
CA LYS A 56 -16.39 41.55 -14.02
C LYS A 56 -16.33 42.06 -15.46
N GLY A 57 -16.97 41.39 -16.42
CA GLY A 57 -16.91 41.72 -17.84
C GLY A 57 -15.55 41.42 -18.50
N TYR A 58 -14.78 40.48 -17.96
CA TYR A 58 -13.52 40.04 -18.54
C TYR A 58 -13.75 39.10 -19.73
N PRO A 59 -12.81 39.06 -20.71
CA PRO A 59 -12.91 38.14 -21.84
C PRO A 59 -12.76 36.68 -21.37
N VAL A 60 -13.68 35.80 -21.80
CA VAL A 60 -13.79 34.40 -21.33
C VAL A 60 -13.36 33.34 -22.35
N GLY A 61 -12.75 33.75 -23.46
CA GLY A 61 -12.29 32.87 -24.55
C GLY A 61 -13.40 32.51 -25.54
N THR A 62 -13.02 31.93 -26.68
CA THR A 62 -13.94 31.52 -27.76
C THR A 62 -14.48 30.10 -27.53
N MET A 63 -15.57 29.77 -28.23
CA MET A 63 -16.04 28.39 -28.42
C MET A 63 -15.70 27.96 -29.85
N LEU A 64 -15.43 26.66 -30.06
CA LEU A 64 -15.30 26.10 -31.41
C LEU A 64 -16.40 25.08 -31.66
N PHE A 65 -17.20 25.34 -32.69
CA PHE A 65 -18.20 24.42 -33.19
C PHE A 65 -17.85 23.91 -34.58
N TYR A 66 -18.37 22.73 -34.88
CA TYR A 66 -18.52 22.24 -36.24
C TYR A 66 -19.99 22.25 -36.61
N LYS A 67 -20.34 22.84 -37.76
CA LYS A 67 -21.73 22.95 -38.20
C LYS A 67 -22.06 21.86 -39.21
N THR A 68 -23.10 21.09 -38.92
CA THR A 68 -23.76 20.19 -39.85
C THR A 68 -25.25 20.54 -39.96
N VAL A 69 -25.88 20.17 -41.07
CA VAL A 69 -27.31 20.37 -41.28
C VAL A 69 -27.95 18.98 -41.39
N GLU A 70 -28.76 18.63 -40.40
CA GLU A 70 -29.50 17.37 -40.33
C GLU A 70 -30.99 17.70 -40.22
N ASP A 71 -31.83 17.10 -41.07
CA ASP A 71 -33.30 17.23 -41.01
C ASP A 71 -33.82 18.69 -40.97
N ASN A 72 -33.24 19.60 -41.76
CA ASN A 72 -33.52 21.05 -41.76
C ASN A 72 -33.25 21.77 -40.42
N GLN A 73 -32.49 21.15 -39.51
CA GLN A 73 -32.03 21.73 -38.26
C GLN A 73 -30.50 21.96 -38.30
N GLU A 74 -30.05 23.11 -37.78
CA GLU A 74 -28.62 23.38 -37.66
C GLU A 74 -28.06 22.72 -36.40
N THR A 75 -27.24 21.68 -36.59
CA THR A 75 -26.57 20.96 -35.51
C THR A 75 -25.13 21.44 -35.39
N TYR A 76 -24.75 21.89 -34.20
CA TYR A 76 -23.43 22.38 -33.86
C TYR A 76 -22.72 21.36 -32.95
N ILE A 77 -21.68 20.71 -33.44
CA ILE A 77 -20.85 19.79 -32.66
C ILE A 77 -19.80 20.60 -31.87
N LEU A 78 -19.78 20.45 -30.55
CA LEU A 78 -18.88 21.14 -29.64
C LEU A 78 -17.47 20.53 -29.64
N VAL A 79 -16.54 21.20 -30.35
CA VAL A 79 -15.15 20.78 -30.51
C VAL A 79 -14.28 21.31 -29.38
N ASP A 80 -14.36 22.61 -29.06
CA ASP A 80 -13.66 23.21 -27.92
C ASP A 80 -14.58 24.11 -27.08
N GLY A 81 -14.32 24.09 -25.76
CA GLY A 81 -15.04 24.90 -24.79
C GLY A 81 -16.07 24.14 -23.96
N LEU A 82 -16.04 22.80 -23.92
CA LEU A 82 -16.97 21.99 -23.12
C LEU A 82 -17.11 22.48 -21.67
N GLN A 83 -16.00 22.72 -20.99
CA GLN A 83 -16.00 23.14 -19.58
C GLN A 83 -16.61 24.54 -19.40
N ARG A 84 -16.32 25.46 -20.33
CA ARG A 84 -16.92 26.81 -20.37
C ARG A 84 -18.43 26.72 -20.62
N GLY A 85 -18.84 25.95 -21.64
CA GLY A 85 -20.24 25.69 -21.94
C GLY A 85 -21.00 25.07 -20.77
N ASN A 86 -20.37 24.12 -20.06
CA ASN A 86 -20.95 23.51 -18.86
C ASN A 86 -21.16 24.54 -17.74
N CYS A 87 -20.15 25.37 -17.47
CA CYS A 87 -20.21 26.40 -16.44
C CYS A 87 -21.27 27.46 -16.78
N ILE A 88 -21.33 27.92 -18.04
CA ILE A 88 -22.37 28.84 -18.54
C ILE A 88 -23.76 28.22 -18.31
N ARG A 89 -23.97 26.97 -18.75
CA ARG A 89 -25.25 26.27 -18.58
C ARG A 89 -25.64 26.12 -17.11
N LYS A 90 -24.71 25.73 -16.23
CA LYS A 90 -24.95 25.64 -14.78
C LYS A 90 -25.38 26.98 -14.20
N TYR A 91 -24.68 28.05 -14.55
CA TYR A 91 -25.03 29.39 -14.10
C TYR A 91 -26.38 29.86 -14.64
N MET A 92 -26.72 29.58 -15.91
CA MET A 92 -28.02 29.98 -16.48
C MET A 92 -29.20 29.17 -15.92
N THR A 93 -28.96 27.93 -15.47
CA THR A 93 -30.01 27.06 -14.89
C THR A 93 -30.19 27.25 -13.39
N ASN A 94 -29.11 27.59 -12.68
CA ASN A 94 -29.08 27.75 -11.23
C ASN A 94 -28.06 28.83 -10.82
N PRO A 95 -28.32 30.12 -11.13
CA PRO A 95 -27.35 31.19 -10.86
C PRO A 95 -27.10 31.40 -9.37
N THR A 96 -28.02 30.99 -8.50
CA THR A 96 -27.91 31.12 -7.04
C THR A 96 -26.88 30.17 -6.43
N GLU A 97 -26.48 29.10 -7.13
CA GLU A 97 -25.37 28.23 -6.71
C GLU A 97 -24.03 28.98 -6.63
N PHE A 98 -23.87 30.00 -7.47
CA PHE A 98 -22.70 30.87 -7.54
C PHE A 98 -22.82 32.11 -6.64
N PHE A 99 -23.81 32.13 -5.75
CA PHE A 99 -23.98 33.17 -4.74
C PHE A 99 -23.34 32.72 -3.41
N TYR A 100 -22.49 33.58 -2.86
CA TYR A 100 -21.71 33.35 -1.65
C TYR A 100 -21.86 34.53 -0.69
N ASP A 101 -21.54 34.32 0.58
CA ASP A 101 -21.56 35.34 1.64
C ASP A 101 -20.77 36.60 1.28
N SER A 102 -19.66 36.46 0.55
CA SER A 102 -18.85 37.57 0.04
C SER A 102 -19.58 38.47 -0.96
N ASN A 103 -20.71 38.03 -1.50
CA ASN A 103 -21.57 38.85 -2.36
C ASN A 103 -22.50 39.77 -1.56
N ILE A 104 -22.56 39.64 -0.24
CA ILE A 104 -23.35 40.50 0.63
C ILE A 104 -22.38 41.48 1.33
N SER A 105 -22.48 42.77 0.97
CA SER A 105 -21.59 43.81 1.50
C SER A 105 -21.90 44.15 2.96
N ASP A 106 -20.88 44.61 3.69
CA ASP A 106 -21.04 45.10 5.06
C ASP A 106 -22.06 46.24 5.14
N GLU A 107 -22.09 47.12 4.14
CA GLU A 107 -23.07 48.21 4.02
C GLU A 107 -24.52 47.69 3.98
N PHE A 108 -24.77 46.62 3.24
CA PHE A 108 -26.10 46.01 3.18
C PHE A 108 -26.48 45.39 4.54
N CYS A 109 -25.55 44.66 5.17
CA CYS A 109 -25.79 44.10 6.50
C CYS A 109 -26.06 45.20 7.53
N LYS A 110 -25.33 46.32 7.48
CA LYS A 110 -25.54 47.49 8.33
C LYS A 110 -26.94 48.09 8.18
N ASN A 111 -27.45 48.17 6.95
CA ASN A 111 -28.81 48.65 6.68
C ASN A 111 -29.86 47.72 7.30
N ILE A 112 -29.66 46.40 7.23
CA ILE A 112 -30.54 45.43 7.91
C ILE A 112 -30.47 45.58 9.43
N LEU A 113 -29.27 45.66 10.01
CA LEU A 113 -29.08 45.85 11.45
C LEU A 113 -29.77 47.13 11.98
N THR A 114 -29.71 48.21 11.19
CA THR A 114 -30.40 49.47 11.51
C THR A 114 -31.92 49.27 11.61
N ILE A 115 -32.52 48.47 10.71
CA ILE A 115 -33.95 48.15 10.73
C ILE A 115 -34.33 47.29 11.94
N VAL A 116 -33.51 46.29 12.27
CA VAL A 116 -33.75 45.43 13.44
C VAL A 116 -33.27 46.03 14.77
N LYS A 117 -32.73 47.26 14.74
CA LYS A 117 -32.21 48.00 15.90
C LYS A 117 -31.11 47.23 16.66
N SER A 118 -30.22 46.57 15.92
CA SER A 118 -28.96 46.00 16.43
C SER A 118 -27.77 46.82 15.93
N ASP A 119 -26.67 46.83 16.69
CA ASP A 119 -25.45 47.59 16.39
C ASP A 119 -24.17 46.71 16.43
N ASN A 120 -24.29 45.38 16.46
CA ASN A 120 -23.15 44.48 16.54
C ASN A 120 -22.66 44.03 15.14
N GLU A 121 -21.45 44.40 14.75
CA GLU A 121 -20.86 43.98 13.46
C GLU A 121 -20.64 42.46 13.37
N GLU A 122 -20.54 41.75 14.49
CA GLU A 122 -20.47 40.27 14.49
C GLU A 122 -21.73 39.62 13.91
N ASP A 123 -22.87 40.32 13.91
CA ASP A 123 -24.14 39.85 13.38
C ASP A 123 -24.19 39.84 11.84
N TYR A 124 -23.22 40.46 11.16
CA TYR A 124 -23.15 40.44 9.70
C TYR A 124 -23.09 39.01 9.15
N GLN A 125 -22.36 38.12 9.83
CA GLN A 125 -22.25 36.73 9.37
C GLN A 125 -23.59 35.98 9.52
N THR A 126 -24.38 36.29 10.55
CA THR A 126 -25.72 35.72 10.75
C THR A 126 -26.65 36.12 9.61
N ILE A 127 -26.68 37.41 9.24
CA ILE A 127 -27.47 37.91 8.12
C ILE A 127 -27.03 37.24 6.80
N ARG A 128 -25.72 37.15 6.56
CA ARG A 128 -25.16 36.48 5.38
C ARG A 128 -25.61 35.04 5.27
N ASN A 129 -25.47 34.27 6.34
CA ASN A 129 -25.85 32.86 6.37
C ASN A 129 -27.34 32.67 6.03
N LEU A 130 -28.23 33.46 6.64
CA LEU A 130 -29.67 33.39 6.42
C LEU A 130 -30.05 33.67 4.96
N LEU A 131 -29.56 34.78 4.41
CA LEU A 131 -29.90 35.17 3.04
C LEU A 131 -29.25 34.27 1.99
N THR A 132 -28.00 33.82 2.22
CA THR A 132 -27.33 32.86 1.34
C THR A 132 -28.05 31.51 1.36
N ALA A 133 -28.52 31.04 2.52
CA ALA A 133 -29.30 29.81 2.61
C ALA A 133 -30.62 29.93 1.85
N PHE A 134 -31.39 31.00 2.12
CA PHE A 134 -32.65 31.29 1.44
C PHE A 134 -32.50 31.30 -0.08
N ILE A 135 -31.53 32.06 -0.62
CA ILE A 135 -31.43 32.25 -2.06
C ILE A 135 -30.96 30.99 -2.79
N LYS A 136 -30.11 30.17 -2.15
CA LYS A 136 -29.63 28.91 -2.74
C LYS A 136 -30.76 27.90 -2.96
N GLU A 137 -31.82 27.96 -2.18
CA GLU A 137 -33.00 27.09 -2.35
C GLU A 137 -33.85 27.49 -3.54
N GLN A 138 -33.81 28.75 -3.97
CA GLN A 138 -34.71 29.28 -5.01
C GLN A 138 -34.29 28.92 -6.43
N LYS A 139 -33.01 28.65 -6.68
CA LYS A 139 -32.41 28.38 -8.01
C LYS A 139 -32.59 29.49 -9.05
N THR A 140 -33.20 30.63 -8.69
CA THR A 140 -33.42 31.78 -9.56
C THR A 140 -33.44 33.07 -8.73
N PHE A 141 -33.17 34.21 -9.35
CA PHE A 141 -33.35 35.53 -8.73
C PHE A 141 -34.70 36.17 -9.09
N LYS A 142 -35.49 35.52 -9.96
CA LYS A 142 -36.72 36.09 -10.51
C LYS A 142 -37.95 35.72 -9.69
N ASN A 143 -38.87 36.67 -9.53
CA ASN A 143 -40.19 36.47 -8.89
C ASN A 143 -40.13 35.85 -7.48
N LEU A 144 -39.15 36.25 -6.66
CA LEU A 144 -38.97 35.72 -5.32
C LEU A 144 -39.90 36.37 -4.30
N GLN A 145 -40.22 35.63 -3.23
CA GLN A 145 -40.99 36.11 -2.09
C GLN A 145 -40.08 36.29 -0.87
N TYR A 146 -40.05 37.50 -0.30
CA TYR A 146 -39.10 37.85 0.75
C TYR A 146 -39.70 37.90 2.16
N PHE A 147 -40.99 37.55 2.33
CA PHE A 147 -41.63 37.56 3.65
C PHE A 147 -40.95 36.60 4.64
N ASN A 148 -40.68 35.36 4.23
CA ASN A 148 -40.05 34.36 5.08
C ASN A 148 -38.63 34.75 5.53
N PRO A 149 -37.69 35.12 4.63
CA PRO A 149 -36.36 35.54 5.07
C PRO A 149 -36.39 36.84 5.90
N ALA A 150 -37.29 37.78 5.59
CA ALA A 150 -37.46 38.98 6.41
C ALA A 150 -37.96 38.66 7.83
N LYS A 151 -38.94 37.75 7.94
CA LYS A 151 -39.46 37.27 9.22
C LYS A 151 -38.37 36.56 10.03
N GLU A 152 -37.62 35.67 9.40
CA GLU A 152 -36.54 34.92 10.06
C GLU A 152 -35.45 35.86 10.61
N ILE A 153 -35.08 36.89 9.85
CA ILE A 153 -34.18 37.94 10.31
C ILE A 153 -34.78 38.69 11.52
N ALA A 154 -36.03 39.14 11.43
CA ALA A 154 -36.69 39.86 12.53
C ALA A 154 -36.80 39.03 13.81
N GLU A 155 -37.10 37.74 13.70
CA GLU A 155 -37.15 36.79 14.83
C GLU A 155 -35.76 36.55 15.41
N THR A 156 -34.74 36.35 14.58
CA THR A 156 -33.35 36.13 15.01
C THR A 156 -32.82 37.29 15.87
N PHE A 157 -33.19 38.52 15.54
CA PHE A 157 -32.76 39.72 16.26
C PHE A 157 -33.79 40.26 17.27
N GLY A 158 -34.93 39.60 17.45
CA GLY A 158 -35.96 40.01 18.40
C GLY A 158 -36.65 41.36 18.09
N ALA A 159 -36.67 41.79 16.82
CA ALA A 159 -37.08 43.14 16.41
C ALA A 159 -38.60 43.35 16.25
N GLY A 160 -39.42 42.32 16.47
CA GLY A 160 -40.88 42.36 16.32
C GLY A 160 -41.36 42.34 14.85
N TYR A 161 -42.67 42.29 14.62
CA TYR A 161 -43.25 42.15 13.28
C TYR A 161 -43.30 43.46 12.47
N ASP A 162 -43.22 44.61 13.14
CA ASP A 162 -43.39 45.94 12.50
C ASP A 162 -42.26 46.27 11.51
N CYS A 163 -41.06 45.71 11.69
CA CYS A 163 -39.90 45.94 10.82
C CYS A 163 -39.87 45.06 9.56
N ILE A 164 -40.75 44.05 9.46
CA ILE A 164 -40.75 43.09 8.34
C ILE A 164 -41.01 43.77 7.00
N GLY A 165 -41.88 44.79 6.97
CA GLY A 165 -42.16 45.55 5.75
C GLY A 165 -40.90 46.23 5.20
N ASP A 166 -40.14 46.90 6.06
CA ASP A 166 -38.90 47.59 5.68
C ASP A 166 -37.80 46.60 5.28
N LEU A 167 -37.70 45.45 5.98
CA LEU A 167 -36.80 44.36 5.61
C LEU A 167 -37.12 43.80 4.22
N ILE A 168 -38.40 43.58 3.91
CA ILE A 168 -38.83 43.11 2.58
C ILE A 168 -38.37 44.10 1.51
N ILE A 169 -38.55 45.41 1.72
CA ILE A 169 -38.15 46.44 0.75
C ILE A 169 -36.63 46.37 0.46
N ILE A 170 -35.79 46.36 1.50
CA ILE A 170 -34.33 46.32 1.34
C ILE A 170 -33.86 45.01 0.70
N ILE A 171 -34.42 43.86 1.11
CA ILE A 171 -34.08 42.56 0.55
C ILE A 171 -34.49 42.48 -0.93
N THR A 172 -35.67 43.04 -1.27
CA THR A 172 -36.16 43.11 -2.66
C THR A 172 -35.19 43.89 -3.52
N GLU A 173 -34.82 45.12 -3.13
CA GLU A 173 -33.91 45.96 -3.92
C GLU A 173 -32.54 45.28 -4.13
N PHE A 174 -32.04 44.56 -3.11
CA PHE A 174 -30.77 43.84 -3.20
C PHE A 174 -30.82 42.71 -4.22
N PHE A 175 -31.86 41.86 -4.21
CA PHE A 175 -31.96 40.73 -5.13
C PHE A 175 -32.43 41.14 -6.52
N GLU A 176 -33.16 42.25 -6.68
CA GLU A 176 -33.43 42.85 -8.00
C GLU A 176 -32.12 43.24 -8.70
N LYS A 177 -31.16 43.85 -7.98
CA LYS A 177 -29.82 44.13 -8.53
C LYS A 177 -29.07 42.86 -8.96
N ARG A 178 -29.36 41.71 -8.33
CA ARG A 178 -28.78 40.41 -8.72
C ARG A 178 -29.46 39.82 -9.94
N GLN A 179 -30.79 39.98 -10.06
CA GLN A 179 -31.52 39.68 -11.29
C GLN A 179 -31.02 40.52 -12.46
N ASP A 180 -30.81 41.83 -12.28
CA ASP A 180 -30.24 42.70 -13.33
C ASP A 180 -28.83 42.28 -13.75
N LEU A 181 -28.00 41.86 -12.78
CA LEU A 181 -26.67 41.32 -13.08
C LEU A 181 -26.77 40.02 -13.90
N TYR A 182 -27.66 39.11 -13.51
CA TYR A 182 -27.94 37.90 -14.25
C TYR A 182 -28.38 38.20 -15.70
N ASP A 183 -29.34 39.11 -15.89
CA ASP A 183 -29.86 39.46 -17.22
C ASP A 183 -28.77 40.07 -18.12
N ARG A 184 -27.87 40.90 -17.55
CA ARG A 184 -26.69 41.40 -18.26
C ARG A 184 -25.75 40.28 -18.68
N ILE A 185 -25.44 39.33 -17.79
CA ILE A 185 -24.59 38.18 -18.12
C ILE A 185 -25.26 37.31 -19.19
N ALA A 186 -26.56 37.00 -19.05
CA ALA A 186 -27.34 36.24 -20.02
C ALA A 186 -27.31 36.86 -21.43
N SER A 187 -27.40 38.19 -21.52
CA SER A 187 -27.32 38.94 -22.78
C SER A 187 -25.90 39.17 -23.32
N THR A 188 -24.86 38.77 -22.58
CA THR A 188 -23.46 38.97 -23.01
C THR A 188 -23.18 38.16 -24.27
N ILE A 189 -22.67 38.83 -25.30
CA ILE A 189 -22.33 38.22 -26.58
C ILE A 189 -20.88 37.72 -26.55
N ILE A 190 -20.69 36.44 -26.90
CA ILE A 190 -19.35 35.86 -27.10
C ILE A 190 -19.13 35.45 -28.57
N PRO A 191 -17.91 35.63 -29.09
CA PRO A 191 -17.55 35.11 -30.40
C PRO A 191 -17.38 33.60 -30.36
N VAL A 192 -18.05 32.92 -31.29
CA VAL A 192 -17.96 31.49 -31.54
C VAL A 192 -17.33 31.29 -32.90
N ILE A 193 -16.34 30.41 -32.98
CA ILE A 193 -15.73 30.01 -34.26
C ILE A 193 -16.49 28.79 -34.77
N VAL A 194 -16.96 28.84 -36.01
CA VAL A 194 -17.67 27.74 -36.65
C VAL A 194 -16.83 27.21 -37.80
N TYR A 195 -16.44 25.95 -37.71
CA TYR A 195 -15.73 25.22 -38.75
C TYR A 195 -16.72 24.49 -39.67
N SER A 196 -16.52 24.60 -40.98
CA SER A 196 -17.40 24.04 -42.02
C SER A 196 -16.67 23.13 -43.03
N GLY A 197 -15.51 22.58 -42.65
CA GLY A 197 -14.77 21.63 -43.49
C GLY A 197 -15.27 20.18 -43.38
N GLU A 198 -14.40 19.23 -43.68
CA GLU A 198 -14.74 17.79 -43.64
C GLU A 198 -14.80 17.27 -42.19
N GLU A 199 -15.87 16.54 -41.86
CA GLU A 199 -16.09 15.98 -40.50
C GLU A 199 -14.94 15.07 -40.04
N GLU A 200 -14.30 14.38 -40.99
CA GLU A 200 -13.16 13.48 -40.76
C GLU A 200 -11.95 14.18 -40.14
N THR A 201 -11.87 15.51 -40.25
CA THR A 201 -10.78 16.32 -39.66
C THR A 201 -11.03 16.70 -38.20
N LEU A 202 -12.24 16.50 -37.66
CA LEU A 202 -12.60 16.90 -36.30
C LEU A 202 -11.71 16.29 -35.21
N PRO A 203 -11.37 15.00 -35.24
CA PRO A 203 -10.35 14.42 -34.38
C PRO A 203 -9.03 15.18 -34.30
N GLU A 204 -8.48 15.55 -35.46
CA GLU A 204 -7.19 16.22 -35.55
C GLU A 204 -7.26 17.66 -35.04
N ILE A 205 -8.35 18.36 -35.35
CA ILE A 205 -8.62 19.71 -34.83
C ILE A 205 -8.73 19.67 -33.30
N PHE A 206 -9.47 18.68 -32.77
CA PHE A 206 -9.63 18.49 -31.32
C PHE A 206 -8.29 18.27 -30.61
N ASP A 207 -7.46 17.37 -31.13
CA ASP A 207 -6.13 17.08 -30.59
C ASP A 207 -5.22 18.33 -30.62
N ARG A 208 -5.15 19.02 -31.77
CA ARG A 208 -4.31 20.21 -31.95
C ARG A 208 -4.69 21.36 -31.03
N ILE A 209 -5.98 21.61 -30.82
CA ILE A 209 -6.45 22.73 -29.97
C ILE A 209 -6.20 22.44 -28.49
N ASN A 210 -6.45 21.21 -28.05
CA ASN A 210 -6.29 20.84 -26.64
C ASN A 210 -4.83 20.55 -26.25
N SER A 211 -3.89 20.58 -27.20
CA SER A 211 -2.45 20.42 -26.94
C SER A 211 -1.80 21.57 -26.14
N LYS A 212 -2.40 22.78 -26.14
CA LYS A 212 -1.88 23.97 -25.43
C LYS A 212 -2.69 24.38 -24.18
N GLY A 213 -3.89 23.83 -23.99
CA GLY A 213 -4.79 24.10 -22.86
C GLY A 213 -4.61 23.08 -21.72
N THR A 214 -5.70 22.66 -21.06
CA THR A 214 -5.67 21.47 -20.17
C THR A 214 -5.36 20.24 -21.03
N PRO A 215 -4.14 19.67 -20.95
CA PRO A 215 -3.68 18.68 -21.92
C PRO A 215 -4.59 17.46 -21.96
N LEU A 216 -4.80 16.91 -23.15
CA LEU A 216 -5.46 15.60 -23.28
C LEU A 216 -4.54 14.52 -22.71
N ASP A 217 -5.13 13.55 -22.02
CA ASP A 217 -4.39 12.32 -21.73
C ASP A 217 -4.24 11.47 -23.00
N LYS A 218 -3.32 10.49 -22.96
CA LYS A 218 -3.02 9.67 -24.14
C LYS A 218 -4.24 8.93 -24.70
N TYR A 219 -5.18 8.53 -23.84
CA TYR A 219 -6.38 7.79 -24.24
C TYR A 219 -7.46 8.72 -24.80
N GLU A 220 -7.55 9.96 -24.32
CA GLU A 220 -8.39 10.99 -24.94
C GLU A 220 -7.92 11.31 -26.36
N ILE A 221 -6.60 11.36 -26.59
CA ILE A 221 -6.03 11.51 -27.94
C ILE A 221 -6.42 10.31 -28.82
N TYR A 222 -6.37 9.08 -28.28
CA TYR A 222 -6.78 7.89 -29.03
C TYR A 222 -8.28 7.86 -29.32
N ALA A 223 -9.12 8.32 -28.38
CA ALA A 223 -10.56 8.41 -28.58
C ALA A 223 -10.89 9.30 -29.79
N ALA A 224 -10.19 10.42 -29.93
CA ALA A 224 -10.33 11.31 -31.07
C ALA A 224 -9.73 10.69 -32.33
N ALA A 225 -8.46 10.30 -32.30
CA ALA A 225 -7.69 9.96 -33.50
C ALA A 225 -8.04 8.60 -34.15
N TRP A 226 -8.70 7.68 -33.43
CA TRP A 226 -9.03 6.37 -33.97
C TRP A 226 -10.28 6.40 -34.87
N PRO A 227 -10.38 5.52 -35.89
CA PRO A 227 -11.52 5.52 -36.80
C PRO A 227 -12.86 5.25 -36.09
N VAL A 228 -13.72 6.26 -36.02
CA VAL A 228 -15.03 6.20 -35.33
C VAL A 228 -16.08 5.44 -36.15
N ASN A 229 -15.94 5.47 -37.48
CA ASN A 229 -16.87 4.85 -38.44
C ASN A 229 -16.56 3.36 -38.68
N GLU A 230 -15.38 2.87 -38.29
CA GLU A 230 -15.03 1.45 -38.36
C GLU A 230 -15.59 0.71 -37.15
N LYS A 231 -16.82 0.20 -37.30
CA LYS A 231 -17.54 -0.49 -36.23
C LYS A 231 -17.57 -2.01 -36.44
N TYR A 232 -17.38 -2.73 -35.35
CA TYR A 232 -17.38 -4.18 -35.25
C TYR A 232 -18.60 -4.63 -34.45
N THR A 233 -19.21 -5.74 -34.83
CA THR A 233 -20.29 -6.35 -34.04
C THR A 233 -19.66 -7.26 -33.01
N ILE A 234 -20.03 -7.12 -31.73
CA ILE A 234 -19.56 -7.99 -30.65
C ILE A 234 -20.72 -8.72 -29.97
N SER A 235 -20.45 -9.91 -29.46
CA SER A 235 -21.46 -10.76 -28.83
C SER A 235 -21.72 -10.37 -27.36
N ASN A 236 -20.67 -9.97 -26.64
CA ASN A 236 -20.73 -9.69 -25.20
C ASN A 236 -21.49 -8.38 -24.89
N ALA A 237 -22.72 -8.53 -24.40
CA ALA A 237 -23.58 -7.41 -24.04
C ALA A 237 -23.04 -6.57 -22.87
N SER A 238 -22.29 -7.15 -21.93
CA SER A 238 -21.74 -6.41 -20.79
C SER A 238 -20.73 -5.36 -21.24
N ILE A 239 -19.89 -5.67 -22.24
CA ILE A 239 -18.96 -4.71 -22.84
C ILE A 239 -19.74 -3.53 -23.45
N VAL A 240 -20.81 -3.80 -24.19
CA VAL A 240 -21.68 -2.78 -24.78
C VAL A 240 -22.33 -1.91 -23.71
N GLU A 241 -22.85 -2.49 -22.62
CA GLU A 241 -23.47 -1.71 -21.54
C GLU A 241 -22.46 -0.80 -20.82
N TYR A 242 -21.18 -1.16 -20.71
CA TYR A 242 -20.16 -0.24 -20.19
C TYR A 242 -19.92 0.95 -21.14
N VAL A 243 -19.97 0.73 -22.46
CA VAL A 243 -19.87 1.81 -23.46
C VAL A 243 -21.10 2.71 -23.41
N ILE A 244 -22.29 2.14 -23.30
CA ILE A 244 -23.55 2.87 -23.09
C ILE A 244 -23.47 3.72 -21.82
N ALA A 245 -23.00 3.15 -20.71
CA ALA A 245 -22.86 3.87 -19.44
C ALA A 245 -21.87 5.05 -19.50
N LYS A 246 -20.85 4.99 -20.36
CA LYS A 246 -19.97 6.13 -20.66
C LYS A 246 -20.76 7.26 -21.29
N TYR A 247 -21.56 6.97 -22.31
CA TYR A 247 -22.31 7.98 -23.06
C TYR A 247 -23.51 8.51 -22.27
N ASP A 248 -24.23 7.64 -21.56
CA ASP A 248 -25.34 8.01 -20.67
C ASP A 248 -24.90 8.98 -19.56
N ALA A 249 -23.63 8.94 -19.12
CA ALA A 249 -23.10 9.93 -18.17
C ALA A 249 -23.19 11.37 -18.71
N PHE A 250 -22.87 11.59 -19.98
CA PHE A 250 -23.02 12.90 -20.62
C PHE A 250 -24.49 13.29 -20.79
N THR A 251 -25.35 12.31 -21.09
CA THR A 251 -26.80 12.55 -21.20
C THR A 251 -27.42 12.91 -19.85
N ASN A 252 -26.98 12.28 -18.77
CA ASN A 252 -27.37 12.66 -17.40
C ASN A 252 -26.89 14.07 -17.04
N ASP A 253 -25.74 14.49 -17.58
CA ASP A 253 -25.28 15.87 -17.46
C ASP A 253 -26.04 16.85 -18.37
N GLY A 254 -27.02 16.39 -19.14
CA GLY A 254 -27.87 17.21 -20.00
C GLY A 254 -27.33 17.44 -21.41
N TYR A 255 -26.30 16.70 -21.84
CA TYR A 255 -25.75 16.78 -23.19
C TYR A 255 -26.34 15.73 -24.12
N LYS A 256 -26.52 16.11 -25.38
CA LYS A 256 -26.78 15.17 -26.48
C LYS A 256 -25.46 14.82 -27.15
N ILE A 257 -25.22 13.53 -27.37
CA ILE A 257 -24.00 13.06 -28.06
C ILE A 257 -24.30 12.85 -29.54
N HIS A 258 -23.45 13.39 -30.40
CA HIS A 258 -23.54 13.23 -31.86
C HIS A 258 -23.30 11.77 -32.26
N GLY A 259 -24.17 11.20 -33.09
CA GLY A 259 -24.02 9.82 -33.58
C GLY A 259 -24.25 8.71 -32.53
N TYR A 260 -24.78 9.04 -31.35
CA TYR A 260 -25.12 8.09 -30.30
C TYR A 260 -26.63 7.95 -30.14
N ASN A 261 -27.11 6.71 -30.23
CA ASN A 261 -28.45 6.30 -29.81
C ASN A 261 -28.30 5.04 -28.95
N ARG A 262 -28.82 5.11 -27.73
CA ARG A 262 -28.74 4.04 -26.72
C ARG A 262 -29.36 2.73 -27.22
N GLU A 263 -30.58 2.80 -27.73
CA GLU A 263 -31.32 1.60 -28.15
C GLU A 263 -30.73 1.00 -29.42
N ASP A 264 -30.28 1.84 -30.36
CA ASP A 264 -29.59 1.37 -31.57
C ASP A 264 -28.25 0.71 -31.24
N MET A 265 -27.46 1.28 -30.31
CA MET A 265 -26.19 0.68 -29.87
C MET A 265 -26.42 -0.65 -29.15
N ARG A 266 -27.44 -0.73 -28.29
CA ARG A 266 -27.81 -1.96 -27.59
C ARG A 266 -28.30 -3.05 -28.53
N ALA A 267 -29.13 -2.70 -29.52
CA ALA A 267 -29.67 -3.65 -30.50
C ALA A 267 -28.61 -4.11 -31.51
N SER A 268 -27.83 -3.17 -32.07
CA SER A 268 -26.82 -3.48 -33.08
C SER A 268 -25.55 -4.10 -32.51
N LYS A 269 -25.23 -3.83 -31.24
CA LYS A 269 -23.97 -4.21 -30.58
C LYS A 269 -22.72 -3.82 -31.37
N LYS A 270 -22.81 -2.73 -32.12
CA LYS A 270 -21.72 -2.22 -32.96
C LYS A 270 -20.88 -1.20 -32.20
N VAL A 271 -19.61 -1.49 -32.05
CA VAL A 271 -18.63 -0.64 -31.37
C VAL A 271 -17.39 -0.42 -32.23
N ASN A 272 -16.77 0.76 -32.16
CA ASN A 272 -15.44 0.97 -32.74
C ASN A 272 -14.33 0.38 -31.85
N ALA A 273 -13.09 0.36 -32.34
CA ALA A 273 -11.97 -0.22 -31.60
C ALA A 273 -11.71 0.45 -30.23
N PHE A 274 -11.94 1.77 -30.13
CA PHE A 274 -11.76 2.49 -28.87
C PHE A 274 -12.85 2.11 -27.86
N GLU A 275 -14.12 2.12 -28.29
CA GLU A 275 -15.28 1.71 -27.50
C GLU A 275 -15.15 0.27 -27.02
N TYR A 276 -14.70 -0.64 -27.90
CA TYR A 276 -14.45 -2.04 -27.52
C TYR A 276 -13.43 -2.14 -26.39
N LEU A 277 -12.25 -1.52 -26.51
CA LEU A 277 -11.23 -1.58 -25.47
C LEU A 277 -11.64 -0.85 -24.18
N PHE A 278 -12.44 0.21 -24.29
CA PHE A 278 -13.04 0.90 -23.16
C PHE A 278 -13.96 -0.04 -22.36
N GLY A 279 -14.93 -0.65 -23.03
CA GLY A 279 -15.88 -1.58 -22.41
C GLY A 279 -15.20 -2.85 -21.91
N LEU A 280 -14.25 -3.39 -22.67
CA LEU A 280 -13.46 -4.56 -22.29
C LEU A 280 -12.64 -4.30 -21.02
N SER A 281 -12.05 -3.10 -20.87
CA SER A 281 -11.32 -2.74 -19.65
C SER A 281 -12.20 -2.80 -18.41
N LYS A 282 -13.41 -2.21 -18.47
CA LYS A 282 -14.38 -2.23 -17.36
C LYS A 282 -14.87 -3.65 -17.09
N TYR A 283 -15.16 -4.42 -18.14
CA TYR A 283 -15.59 -5.82 -18.04
C TYR A 283 -14.54 -6.70 -17.34
N LEU A 284 -13.27 -6.62 -17.75
CA LEU A 284 -12.21 -7.45 -17.18
C LEU A 284 -11.93 -7.10 -15.71
N VAL A 285 -11.94 -5.81 -15.37
CA VAL A 285 -11.74 -5.30 -13.99
C VAL A 285 -12.87 -5.74 -13.06
N GLU A 286 -14.11 -5.80 -13.56
CA GLU A 286 -15.25 -6.27 -12.78
C GLU A 286 -15.25 -7.79 -12.63
N LYS A 287 -14.94 -8.52 -13.72
CA LYS A 287 -14.99 -9.99 -13.76
C LYS A 287 -13.87 -10.66 -12.98
N TYR A 288 -12.65 -10.10 -13.00
CA TYR A 288 -11.46 -10.72 -12.41
C TYR A 288 -10.86 -9.85 -11.32
N GLU A 289 -10.91 -10.32 -10.07
CA GLU A 289 -10.34 -9.61 -8.91
C GLU A 289 -8.84 -9.31 -9.07
N ILE A 290 -8.08 -10.22 -9.69
CA ILE A 290 -6.65 -10.03 -10.00
C ILE A 290 -6.40 -8.88 -11.02
N LEU A 291 -7.44 -8.37 -11.67
CA LEU A 291 -7.39 -7.22 -12.57
C LEU A 291 -8.14 -6.00 -12.01
N GLY A 292 -8.51 -6.02 -10.73
CA GLY A 292 -9.32 -5.00 -10.03
C GLY A 292 -8.67 -3.61 -9.86
N PHE A 293 -7.76 -3.21 -10.75
CA PHE A 293 -7.07 -1.91 -10.71
C PHE A 293 -8.00 -0.79 -11.16
N ASN A 294 -8.05 0.29 -10.38
CA ASN A 294 -8.87 1.47 -10.66
C ASN A 294 -10.37 1.11 -10.89
N LYS A 295 -10.89 0.17 -10.09
CA LYS A 295 -12.28 -0.31 -10.19
C LYS A 295 -13.32 0.80 -9.97
N ASN A 296 -13.02 1.77 -9.10
CA ASN A 296 -13.94 2.84 -8.70
C ASN A 296 -13.91 4.09 -9.60
N LEU A 297 -13.35 4.00 -10.82
CA LEU A 297 -13.41 5.11 -11.78
C LEU A 297 -14.84 5.35 -12.27
N SER A 298 -15.19 6.62 -12.51
CA SER A 298 -16.50 6.99 -13.09
C SER A 298 -16.79 6.25 -14.39
N SER A 299 -18.07 6.14 -14.74
CA SER A 299 -18.52 5.37 -15.90
C SER A 299 -17.98 5.91 -17.23
N ASP A 300 -17.64 7.19 -17.30
CA ASP A 300 -17.08 7.88 -18.47
C ASP A 300 -15.54 7.95 -18.49
N THR A 301 -14.87 7.58 -17.39
CA THR A 301 -13.41 7.61 -17.30
C THR A 301 -12.76 6.33 -17.83
N VAL A 302 -11.76 6.50 -18.70
CA VAL A 302 -10.97 5.41 -19.28
C VAL A 302 -10.20 4.65 -18.20
N ASN A 303 -10.34 3.33 -18.18
CA ASN A 303 -9.41 2.44 -17.51
C ASN A 303 -8.41 1.90 -18.56
N PRO A 304 -7.10 2.11 -18.38
CA PRO A 304 -6.10 1.72 -19.39
C PRO A 304 -5.89 0.20 -19.54
N LEU A 305 -6.48 -0.62 -18.66
CA LEU A 305 -6.12 -2.03 -18.50
C LEU A 305 -6.21 -2.86 -19.78
N ALA A 306 -7.33 -2.84 -20.52
CA ALA A 306 -7.44 -3.66 -21.73
C ALA A 306 -6.60 -3.09 -22.88
N TYR A 307 -6.41 -1.77 -22.96
CA TYR A 307 -5.52 -1.17 -23.96
C TYR A 307 -4.08 -1.69 -23.82
N GLU A 308 -3.58 -1.69 -22.59
CA GLU A 308 -2.25 -2.20 -22.26
C GLU A 308 -2.16 -3.72 -22.44
N LEU A 309 -3.15 -4.47 -21.95
CA LEU A 309 -3.17 -5.93 -22.04
C LEU A 309 -3.24 -6.43 -23.48
N VAL A 310 -4.19 -5.91 -24.27
CA VAL A 310 -4.38 -6.31 -25.66
C VAL A 310 -3.17 -5.90 -26.49
N ASN A 311 -2.60 -4.71 -26.25
CA ASN A 311 -1.34 -4.34 -26.89
C ASN A 311 -0.20 -5.32 -26.55
N ALA A 312 -0.07 -5.71 -25.29
CA ALA A 312 0.95 -6.68 -24.85
C ALA A 312 0.75 -8.07 -25.46
N CYS A 313 -0.50 -8.49 -25.66
CA CYS A 313 -0.84 -9.76 -26.30
C CYS A 313 -0.53 -9.75 -27.80
N LEU A 314 -0.89 -8.67 -28.50
CA LEU A 314 -0.83 -8.60 -29.97
C LEU A 314 0.49 -8.03 -30.53
N ASN A 315 1.29 -7.36 -29.70
CA ASN A 315 2.50 -6.66 -30.14
C ASN A 315 3.70 -6.95 -29.21
N ASP A 316 4.89 -6.79 -29.77
CA ASP A 316 6.17 -6.98 -29.05
C ASP A 316 6.76 -5.69 -28.50
N SER A 317 6.06 -4.58 -28.69
CA SER A 317 6.42 -3.28 -28.17
C SER A 317 5.16 -2.47 -27.90
N ASP A 318 5.32 -1.32 -27.25
CA ASP A 318 4.22 -0.40 -27.02
C ASP A 318 3.75 0.20 -28.36
N LYS A 319 2.59 -0.27 -28.84
CA LYS A 319 1.96 0.16 -30.09
C LYS A 319 0.50 0.55 -29.86
N ILE A 320 0.14 0.98 -28.63
CA ILE A 320 -1.25 1.36 -28.30
C ILE A 320 -1.76 2.39 -29.31
N LYS A 321 -0.96 3.41 -29.66
CA LYS A 321 -1.33 4.45 -30.64
C LYS A 321 -1.92 3.90 -31.95
N THR A 322 -1.44 2.76 -32.42
CA THR A 322 -1.84 2.13 -33.69
C THR A 322 -2.54 0.78 -33.48
N LEU A 323 -3.02 0.48 -32.26
CA LEU A 323 -3.60 -0.81 -31.92
C LEU A 323 -4.88 -1.11 -32.70
N TYR A 324 -5.68 -0.08 -33.01
CA TYR A 324 -6.89 -0.21 -33.84
C TYR A 324 -6.63 -0.87 -35.20
N VAL A 325 -5.44 -0.66 -35.79
CA VAL A 325 -5.04 -1.28 -37.07
C VAL A 325 -4.96 -2.79 -36.93
N ARG A 326 -4.41 -3.28 -35.80
CA ARG A 326 -4.30 -4.72 -35.55
C ARG A 326 -5.66 -5.34 -35.25
N LEU A 327 -6.52 -4.63 -34.51
CA LEU A 327 -7.86 -5.09 -34.17
C LEU A 327 -8.78 -5.22 -35.40
N ARG A 328 -8.52 -4.48 -36.48
CA ARG A 328 -9.30 -4.54 -37.71
C ARG A 328 -9.36 -5.92 -38.34
N ASP A 329 -8.23 -6.65 -38.29
CA ASP A 329 -8.07 -7.94 -38.95
C ASP A 329 -8.33 -9.13 -38.01
N ILE A 330 -8.85 -8.88 -36.80
CA ILE A 330 -9.07 -9.89 -35.75
C ILE A 330 -10.55 -9.99 -35.41
N GLU A 331 -11.07 -11.20 -35.33
CA GLU A 331 -12.41 -11.45 -34.80
C GLU A 331 -12.45 -11.18 -33.27
N LEU A 332 -13.11 -10.09 -32.87
CA LEU A 332 -13.06 -9.58 -31.50
C LEU A 332 -13.63 -10.55 -30.47
N ASP A 333 -14.70 -11.28 -30.82
CA ASP A 333 -15.29 -12.28 -29.93
C ASP A 333 -14.32 -13.45 -29.65
N VAL A 334 -13.58 -13.88 -30.69
CA VAL A 334 -12.54 -14.92 -30.54
C VAL A 334 -11.39 -14.41 -29.69
N LEU A 335 -10.94 -13.17 -29.91
CA LEU A 335 -9.92 -12.52 -29.09
C LEU A 335 -10.36 -12.40 -27.62
N GLU A 336 -11.60 -11.99 -27.35
CA GLU A 336 -12.14 -11.88 -26.00
C GLU A 336 -12.11 -13.22 -25.25
N VAL A 337 -12.57 -14.29 -25.91
CA VAL A 337 -12.55 -15.65 -25.36
C VAL A 337 -11.11 -16.10 -25.08
N ALA A 338 -10.19 -15.82 -26.01
CA ALA A 338 -8.79 -16.18 -25.87
C ALA A 338 -8.12 -15.45 -24.68
N LEU A 339 -8.40 -14.15 -24.53
CA LEU A 339 -7.96 -13.34 -23.39
C LEU A 339 -8.50 -13.89 -22.07
N CYS A 340 -9.81 -14.17 -22.00
CA CYS A 340 -10.42 -14.72 -20.80
C CYS A 340 -9.77 -16.04 -20.37
N LYS A 341 -9.52 -16.96 -21.32
CA LYS A 341 -8.84 -18.24 -21.04
C LYS A 341 -7.41 -18.05 -20.52
N ALA A 342 -6.66 -17.10 -21.08
CA ALA A 342 -5.31 -16.79 -20.59
C ALA A 342 -5.35 -16.19 -19.17
N ILE A 343 -6.30 -15.28 -18.90
CA ILE A 343 -6.52 -14.69 -17.57
C ILE A 343 -6.90 -15.78 -16.56
N GLU A 344 -7.84 -16.65 -16.90
CA GLU A 344 -8.28 -17.77 -16.06
C GLU A 344 -7.13 -18.73 -15.75
N PHE A 345 -6.30 -19.06 -16.74
CA PHE A 345 -5.11 -19.90 -16.54
C PHE A 345 -4.14 -19.27 -15.53
N VAL A 346 -3.79 -17.99 -15.71
CA VAL A 346 -2.89 -17.28 -14.79
C VAL A 346 -3.50 -17.16 -13.40
N ASN A 347 -4.78 -16.78 -13.31
CA ASN A 347 -5.51 -16.66 -12.05
C ASN A 347 -5.52 -17.98 -11.28
N ASN A 348 -5.77 -19.09 -11.97
CA ASN A 348 -5.78 -20.42 -11.37
C ASN A 348 -4.38 -20.82 -10.89
N ALA A 349 -3.34 -20.56 -11.68
CA ALA A 349 -1.96 -20.87 -11.29
C ALA A 349 -1.56 -20.17 -9.98
N ILE A 350 -1.81 -18.86 -9.87
CA ILE A 350 -1.40 -18.07 -8.69
C ILE A 350 -2.41 -18.12 -7.53
N SER A 351 -3.56 -18.77 -7.71
CA SER A 351 -4.65 -18.79 -6.73
C SER A 351 -4.23 -19.35 -5.38
N ILE A 352 -3.27 -20.28 -5.36
CA ILE A 352 -2.71 -20.85 -4.14
C ILE A 352 -2.12 -19.78 -3.21
N VAL A 353 -1.59 -18.68 -3.77
CA VAL A 353 -1.06 -17.55 -3.00
C VAL A 353 -2.10 -16.44 -2.86
N THR A 354 -2.85 -16.12 -3.92
CA THR A 354 -3.75 -14.94 -3.93
C THR A 354 -5.05 -15.16 -3.16
N LYS A 355 -5.57 -16.39 -3.14
CA LYS A 355 -6.80 -16.75 -2.43
C LYS A 355 -6.54 -17.35 -1.05
N PHE A 356 -5.28 -17.40 -0.62
CA PHE A 356 -4.95 -17.88 0.71
C PHE A 356 -5.62 -16.99 1.76
N LYS A 357 -6.42 -17.59 2.64
CA LYS A 357 -7.21 -16.90 3.66
C LYS A 357 -6.32 -16.52 4.86
N GLY A 358 -5.31 -15.69 4.63
CA GLY A 358 -4.37 -15.23 5.66
C GLY A 358 -4.87 -14.01 6.44
N ASN A 359 -5.66 -13.14 5.82
CA ASN A 359 -6.28 -11.99 6.51
C ASN A 359 -7.67 -11.72 5.94
N SER A 360 -8.67 -12.07 6.74
CA SER A 360 -10.08 -12.12 6.31
C SER A 360 -10.83 -10.77 6.33
N ARG A 361 -10.17 -9.67 6.72
CA ARG A 361 -10.82 -8.35 6.77
C ARG A 361 -10.93 -7.68 5.40
N ASN A 362 -10.04 -8.03 4.46
CA ASN A 362 -10.01 -7.47 3.11
C ASN A 362 -10.11 -8.59 2.07
N ALA A 363 -11.34 -9.00 1.75
CA ALA A 363 -11.60 -10.08 0.77
C ALA A 363 -11.00 -9.82 -0.63
N ASN A 364 -10.56 -8.58 -0.92
CA ASN A 364 -10.15 -8.13 -2.25
C ASN A 364 -8.72 -7.55 -2.30
N LYS A 365 -7.80 -8.01 -1.44
CA LYS A 365 -6.45 -7.43 -1.42
C LYS A 365 -5.61 -7.96 -2.59
N ILE A 366 -5.36 -7.07 -3.56
CA ILE A 366 -4.40 -7.33 -4.66
C ILE A 366 -2.98 -7.11 -4.14
N PHE A 367 -2.14 -8.14 -4.21
CA PHE A 367 -0.74 -8.08 -3.75
C PHE A 367 0.25 -7.67 -4.85
N HIS A 368 -0.08 -7.99 -6.10
CA HIS A 368 0.78 -7.75 -7.26
C HIS A 368 0.58 -6.35 -7.86
N SER A 369 1.56 -5.91 -8.65
CA SER A 369 1.40 -4.70 -9.46
C SER A 369 0.59 -4.99 -10.74
N LYS A 370 0.01 -3.93 -11.33
CA LYS A 370 -0.67 -4.01 -12.63
C LYS A 370 0.25 -4.64 -13.69
N TYR A 371 1.48 -4.13 -13.83
CA TYR A 371 2.38 -4.59 -14.90
C TYR A 371 2.85 -6.03 -14.72
N GLN A 372 3.01 -6.49 -13.46
CA GLN A 372 3.32 -7.88 -13.17
C GLN A 372 2.24 -8.81 -13.74
N ILE A 373 0.98 -8.61 -13.36
CA ILE A 373 -0.08 -9.52 -13.79
C ILE A 373 -0.36 -9.42 -15.29
N LEU A 374 -0.28 -8.22 -15.87
CA LEU A 374 -0.44 -8.06 -17.32
C LEU A 374 0.66 -8.80 -18.09
N SER A 375 1.91 -8.76 -17.63
CA SER A 375 3.00 -9.51 -18.27
C SER A 375 2.83 -11.02 -18.17
N MET A 376 2.38 -11.53 -17.03
CA MET A 376 2.06 -12.95 -16.86
C MET A 376 0.96 -13.40 -17.83
N ILE A 377 -0.11 -12.60 -17.97
CA ILE A 377 -1.23 -12.90 -18.87
C ILE A 377 -0.79 -12.79 -20.33
N SER A 378 -0.14 -11.70 -20.73
CA SER A 378 0.23 -11.49 -22.14
C SER A 378 1.24 -12.52 -22.63
N THR A 379 2.21 -12.90 -21.80
CA THR A 379 3.19 -13.91 -22.18
C THR A 379 2.54 -15.29 -22.25
N THR A 380 1.64 -15.62 -21.31
CA THR A 380 0.84 -16.85 -21.38
C THR A 380 -0.03 -16.89 -22.63
N PHE A 381 -0.70 -15.79 -22.97
CA PHE A 381 -1.53 -15.67 -24.16
C PHE A 381 -0.73 -15.97 -25.43
N LYS A 382 0.47 -15.39 -25.57
CA LYS A 382 1.37 -15.61 -26.72
C LYS A 382 1.86 -17.04 -26.86
N GLU A 383 1.99 -17.79 -25.77
CA GLU A 383 2.34 -19.22 -25.82
C GLU A 383 1.13 -20.13 -26.06
N MET A 384 -0.06 -19.69 -25.61
CA MET A 384 -1.28 -20.49 -25.64
C MET A 384 -1.89 -20.56 -27.04
N TYR A 385 -1.77 -19.50 -27.85
CA TYR A 385 -2.43 -19.40 -29.16
C TYR A 385 -1.43 -19.31 -30.30
N VAL A 386 -1.87 -19.73 -31.50
CA VAL A 386 -1.10 -19.56 -32.74
C VAL A 386 -1.07 -18.07 -33.08
N ASP A 387 0.10 -17.55 -33.49
CA ASP A 387 0.24 -16.15 -33.88
C ASP A 387 -0.70 -15.82 -35.04
N GLY A 388 -1.59 -14.83 -34.84
CA GLY A 388 -2.60 -14.43 -35.81
C GLY A 388 -3.88 -15.29 -35.85
N ASP A 389 -3.96 -16.41 -35.11
CA ASP A 389 -5.18 -17.24 -35.00
C ASP A 389 -5.46 -17.58 -33.53
N PHE A 390 -6.33 -16.79 -32.91
CA PHE A 390 -6.73 -16.96 -31.51
C PHE A 390 -7.84 -17.99 -31.31
N SER A 391 -8.33 -18.61 -32.38
CA SER A 391 -9.27 -19.74 -32.28
C SER A 391 -8.53 -21.06 -32.06
N ALA A 392 -7.26 -21.14 -32.49
CA ALA A 392 -6.42 -22.32 -32.40
C ALA A 392 -5.39 -22.24 -31.27
N ILE A 393 -5.37 -23.27 -30.42
CA ILE A 393 -4.33 -23.45 -29.41
C ILE A 393 -3.01 -23.84 -30.08
N ALA A 394 -1.91 -23.22 -29.65
CA ALA A 394 -0.59 -23.52 -30.18
C ALA A 394 -0.23 -25.01 -29.95
N PRO A 395 0.33 -25.73 -30.94
CA PRO A 395 0.68 -27.14 -30.78
C PRO A 395 1.63 -27.41 -29.61
N THR A 396 2.53 -26.46 -29.32
CA THR A 396 3.50 -26.56 -28.21
C THR A 396 2.92 -26.24 -26.83
N TRP A 397 1.67 -25.77 -26.75
CA TRP A 397 1.05 -25.34 -25.50
C TRP A 397 0.95 -26.48 -24.48
N ASN A 398 0.57 -27.68 -24.93
CA ASN A 398 0.39 -28.82 -24.02
C ASN A 398 1.70 -29.23 -23.32
N ASP A 399 2.83 -29.06 -23.99
CA ASP A 399 4.15 -29.39 -23.43
C ASP A 399 4.63 -28.30 -22.46
N LYS A 400 4.26 -27.04 -22.71
CA LYS A 400 4.71 -25.88 -21.92
C LYS A 400 3.81 -25.54 -20.74
N LYS A 401 2.51 -25.84 -20.80
CA LYS A 401 1.52 -25.34 -19.83
C LYS A 401 1.85 -25.66 -18.38
N ASN A 402 2.34 -26.86 -18.08
CA ASN A 402 2.66 -27.25 -16.70
C ASN A 402 3.89 -26.52 -16.17
N ILE A 403 4.91 -26.35 -17.02
CA ILE A 403 6.13 -25.59 -16.71
C ILE A 403 5.77 -24.13 -16.43
N ILE A 404 4.98 -23.52 -17.32
CA ILE A 404 4.51 -22.14 -17.17
C ILE A 404 3.68 -22.01 -15.90
N ALA A 405 2.68 -22.88 -15.66
CA ALA A 405 1.84 -22.80 -14.46
C ALA A 405 2.67 -22.80 -13.17
N ARG A 406 3.63 -23.73 -13.05
CA ARG A 406 4.54 -23.78 -11.89
C ARG A 406 5.38 -22.50 -11.80
N ASN A 407 6.04 -22.12 -12.88
CA ASN A 407 6.95 -20.96 -12.87
C ASN A 407 6.21 -19.63 -12.63
N LEU A 408 4.95 -19.50 -13.07
CA LEU A 408 4.11 -18.32 -12.78
C LEU A 408 3.95 -18.12 -11.27
N VAL A 409 3.78 -19.18 -10.48
CA VAL A 409 3.72 -19.08 -9.00
C VAL A 409 5.03 -18.55 -8.45
N HIS A 410 6.16 -19.10 -8.89
CA HIS A 410 7.48 -18.65 -8.42
C HIS A 410 7.74 -17.18 -8.80
N PHE A 411 7.53 -16.79 -10.05
CA PHE A 411 7.71 -15.39 -10.47
C PHE A 411 6.71 -14.44 -9.82
N TYR A 412 5.48 -14.89 -9.55
CA TYR A 412 4.50 -14.09 -8.81
C TYR A 412 5.04 -13.66 -7.45
N VAL A 413 5.58 -14.63 -6.70
CA VAL A 413 6.12 -14.39 -5.37
C VAL A 413 7.46 -13.66 -5.44
N TYR A 414 8.38 -14.13 -6.28
CA TYR A 414 9.74 -13.59 -6.40
C TYR A 414 9.74 -12.11 -6.78
N ASP A 415 8.93 -11.72 -7.76
CA ASP A 415 8.88 -10.34 -8.25
C ASP A 415 8.27 -9.38 -7.21
N ILE A 416 7.39 -9.88 -6.34
CA ILE A 416 6.84 -9.09 -5.22
C ILE A 416 7.92 -8.90 -4.16
N LEU A 417 8.60 -9.96 -3.71
CA LEU A 417 9.64 -9.88 -2.68
C LEU A 417 10.84 -9.01 -3.11
N THR A 418 11.24 -9.12 -4.38
CA THR A 418 12.33 -8.31 -4.96
C THR A 418 11.88 -6.94 -5.42
N ASN A 419 10.58 -6.62 -5.32
CA ASN A 419 9.98 -5.39 -5.81
C ASN A 419 10.32 -5.10 -7.29
N TYR A 420 10.41 -6.16 -8.11
CA TYR A 420 10.90 -6.08 -9.49
C TYR A 420 10.09 -5.10 -10.34
N TRP A 421 8.78 -4.97 -10.10
CA TRP A 421 7.89 -4.12 -10.91
C TRP A 421 7.70 -2.69 -10.38
N SER A 422 8.45 -2.24 -9.36
CA SER A 422 8.35 -0.84 -8.91
C SER A 422 8.85 0.16 -9.92
N GLU A 423 9.89 -0.23 -10.67
CA GLU A 423 10.56 0.59 -11.67
C GLU A 423 10.35 -0.06 -13.05
N GLY A 424 9.33 0.41 -13.76
CA GLY A 424 9.00 -0.08 -15.10
C GLY A 424 7.60 0.32 -15.57
N GLY A 425 7.50 0.70 -16.86
CA GLY A 425 6.24 0.92 -17.55
C GLY A 425 5.87 -0.27 -18.47
N THR A 426 4.99 0.01 -19.44
CA THR A 426 4.54 -0.95 -20.48
C THR A 426 5.69 -1.66 -21.18
N GLY A 427 6.84 -1.01 -21.38
CA GLY A 427 8.03 -1.63 -21.98
C GLY A 427 8.53 -2.91 -21.27
N LYS A 428 8.40 -2.97 -19.93
CA LYS A 428 8.84 -4.14 -19.14
C LYS A 428 7.93 -5.35 -19.32
N ILE A 429 6.64 -5.11 -19.62
CA ILE A 429 5.70 -6.17 -19.99
C ILE A 429 6.17 -6.88 -21.26
N HIS A 430 6.56 -6.11 -22.29
CA HIS A 430 7.00 -6.67 -23.56
C HIS A 430 8.35 -7.40 -23.43
N ALA A 431 9.28 -6.88 -22.62
CA ALA A 431 10.56 -7.54 -22.36
C ALA A 431 10.40 -8.91 -21.68
N ALA A 432 9.36 -9.09 -20.85
CA ALA A 432 9.07 -10.39 -20.22
C ALA A 432 8.56 -11.46 -21.20
N ALA A 433 8.05 -11.06 -22.38
CA ALA A 433 7.54 -11.99 -23.38
C ALA A 433 8.63 -12.52 -24.33
N LYS A 434 9.76 -11.82 -24.48
CA LYS A 434 10.81 -12.17 -25.47
C LYS A 434 12.23 -12.05 -24.90
N PRO A 435 12.94 -13.17 -24.64
CA PRO A 435 12.40 -14.54 -24.58
C PRO A 435 11.36 -14.67 -23.45
N ASN A 436 10.51 -15.69 -23.51
CA ASN A 436 9.49 -15.92 -22.49
C ASN A 436 10.15 -16.12 -21.11
N ARG A 437 10.00 -15.11 -20.24
CA ARG A 437 10.56 -15.11 -18.89
C ARG A 437 10.07 -16.28 -18.06
N TYR A 438 8.79 -16.63 -18.19
CA TYR A 438 8.11 -17.65 -17.38
C TYR A 438 8.38 -19.09 -17.83
N MET A 439 9.09 -19.29 -18.94
CA MET A 439 9.62 -20.62 -19.29
C MET A 439 10.87 -20.99 -18.49
N ASN A 440 11.58 -20.01 -17.95
CA ASN A 440 12.81 -20.24 -17.19
C ASN A 440 12.48 -20.47 -15.70
N GLU A 441 13.22 -21.38 -15.07
CA GLU A 441 13.15 -21.55 -13.61
C GLU A 441 14.01 -20.48 -12.92
N ILE A 442 13.57 -20.03 -11.74
CA ILE A 442 14.39 -19.20 -10.86
C ILE A 442 15.31 -20.15 -10.09
N SER A 443 16.62 -19.93 -10.15
CA SER A 443 17.58 -20.78 -9.44
C SER A 443 17.44 -20.66 -7.92
N SER A 444 17.75 -21.73 -7.21
CA SER A 444 17.79 -21.78 -5.75
C SER A 444 18.67 -20.68 -5.16
N ARG A 445 19.88 -20.48 -5.70
CA ARG A 445 20.74 -19.34 -5.34
C ARG A 445 20.05 -17.99 -5.46
N ALA A 446 19.32 -17.73 -6.54
CA ALA A 446 18.62 -16.46 -6.72
C ALA A 446 17.50 -16.28 -5.68
N TRP A 447 16.80 -17.36 -5.32
CA TRP A 447 15.84 -17.36 -4.23
C TRP A 447 16.47 -17.02 -2.89
N MET A 448 17.59 -17.65 -2.55
CA MET A 448 18.27 -17.41 -1.28
C MET A 448 18.67 -15.94 -1.16
N VAL A 449 19.27 -15.36 -2.23
CA VAL A 449 19.66 -13.94 -2.26
C VAL A 449 18.44 -13.03 -2.09
N ALA A 450 17.33 -13.35 -2.75
CA ALA A 450 16.11 -12.56 -2.66
C ALA A 450 15.48 -12.61 -1.26
N LEU A 451 15.47 -13.78 -0.60
CA LEU A 451 14.93 -13.94 0.75
C LEU A 451 15.79 -13.21 1.78
N ASP A 452 17.11 -13.33 1.68
CA ASP A 452 18.05 -12.64 2.58
C ASP A 452 17.98 -11.13 2.39
N SER A 453 17.96 -10.65 1.14
CA SER A 453 17.77 -9.22 0.85
C SER A 453 16.43 -8.69 1.36
N PHE A 454 15.36 -9.48 1.26
CA PHE A 454 14.05 -9.12 1.80
C PHE A 454 14.08 -9.00 3.32
N PHE A 455 14.71 -9.94 4.02
CA PHE A 455 14.88 -9.90 5.48
C PHE A 455 15.74 -8.72 5.93
N GLU A 456 16.90 -8.52 5.31
CA GLU A 456 17.81 -7.41 5.64
C GLU A 456 17.11 -6.06 5.46
N LYS A 457 16.40 -5.86 4.34
CA LYS A 457 15.59 -4.66 4.12
C LYS A 457 14.55 -4.45 5.23
N SER A 458 13.99 -5.54 5.76
CA SER A 458 13.04 -5.49 6.86
C SER A 458 13.71 -5.17 8.21
N MET A 459 14.95 -5.61 8.41
CA MET A 459 15.76 -5.37 9.62
C MET A 459 16.33 -3.95 9.69
N LEU A 460 16.45 -3.24 8.56
CA LEU A 460 16.89 -1.84 8.51
C LEU A 460 15.89 -0.84 9.12
N ARG A 461 14.67 -1.27 9.49
CA ARG A 461 13.65 -0.39 10.09
C ARG A 461 14.03 -0.01 11.52
N ALA A 462 13.82 1.26 11.88
CA ALA A 462 13.98 1.76 13.25
C ALA A 462 12.66 2.37 13.73
N GLU A 463 11.81 1.54 14.33
CA GLU A 463 10.44 1.90 14.72
C GLU A 463 10.36 2.06 16.24
N LYS A 464 9.72 3.15 16.67
CA LYS A 464 9.44 3.46 18.08
C LYS A 464 7.95 3.69 18.27
N LYS A 465 7.45 4.86 17.87
CA LYS A 465 6.02 5.21 17.97
C LYS A 465 5.20 4.69 16.78
N ASN A 466 5.65 4.99 15.56
CA ASN A 466 4.95 4.61 14.33
C ASN A 466 5.50 3.30 13.81
N ILE A 467 4.72 2.23 13.94
CA ILE A 467 5.08 0.89 13.47
C ILE A 467 4.35 0.65 12.16
N ALA A 468 5.09 0.30 11.10
CA ALA A 468 4.55 0.10 9.77
C ALA A 468 3.54 -1.06 9.76
N ASN A 469 2.52 -0.92 8.92
CA ASN A 469 1.61 -2.02 8.63
C ASN A 469 2.25 -2.96 7.59
N PRO A 470 1.98 -4.28 7.67
CA PRO A 470 2.47 -5.24 6.68
C PRO A 470 2.05 -4.84 5.25
N LYS A 471 2.99 -4.94 4.31
CA LYS A 471 2.80 -4.66 2.88
C LYS A 471 2.65 -5.97 2.11
N SER A 472 2.48 -5.87 0.80
CA SER A 472 2.22 -7.03 -0.07
C SER A 472 3.27 -8.11 0.06
N GLU A 473 4.54 -7.73 0.23
CA GLU A 473 5.67 -8.63 0.39
C GLU A 473 5.54 -9.49 1.64
N GLU A 474 5.21 -8.89 2.80
CA GLU A 474 4.99 -9.67 4.03
C GLU A 474 3.77 -10.59 3.92
N PHE A 475 2.65 -10.11 3.34
CA PHE A 475 1.47 -10.96 3.15
C PHE A 475 1.75 -12.16 2.23
N VAL A 476 2.44 -11.93 1.12
CA VAL A 476 2.78 -12.99 0.17
C VAL A 476 3.77 -13.98 0.78
N PHE A 477 4.78 -13.51 1.51
CA PHE A 477 5.70 -14.38 2.24
C PHE A 477 4.95 -15.25 3.26
N LEU A 478 4.09 -14.62 4.08
CA LEU A 478 3.28 -15.35 5.06
C LEU A 478 2.37 -16.38 4.36
N ASN A 479 1.66 -16.00 3.30
CA ASN A 479 0.82 -16.94 2.55
C ASN A 479 1.62 -18.17 2.10
N CYS A 480 2.87 -17.99 1.68
CA CYS A 480 3.74 -19.09 1.24
C CYS A 480 4.13 -20.03 2.40
N ILE A 481 4.56 -19.52 3.55
CA ILE A 481 5.01 -20.39 4.67
C ILE A 481 3.89 -21.23 5.28
N TYR A 482 2.62 -20.83 5.09
CA TYR A 482 1.47 -21.55 5.63
C TYR A 482 0.77 -22.45 4.60
N LEU A 483 1.22 -22.51 3.34
CA LEU A 483 0.58 -23.33 2.29
C LEU A 483 0.46 -24.81 2.67
N LYS A 484 1.50 -25.36 3.31
CA LYS A 484 1.53 -26.76 3.76
C LYS A 484 0.98 -26.98 5.16
N THR A 485 0.92 -25.91 5.96
CA THR A 485 0.59 -25.97 7.39
C THR A 485 -0.91 -25.79 7.65
N PHE A 486 -1.59 -24.98 6.83
CA PHE A 486 -3.03 -24.76 6.96
C PHE A 486 -3.77 -25.82 6.13
N THR A 487 -4.69 -26.53 6.76
CA THR A 487 -5.51 -27.53 6.08
C THR A 487 -6.58 -26.89 5.21
N ALA A 488 -7.17 -27.65 4.29
CA ALA A 488 -8.34 -27.20 3.53
C ALA A 488 -9.50 -26.75 4.44
N MET A 489 -9.66 -27.40 5.61
CA MET A 489 -10.65 -27.00 6.61
C MET A 489 -10.33 -25.66 7.26
N ASP A 490 -9.05 -25.34 7.48
CA ASP A 490 -8.64 -24.02 8.00
C ASP A 490 -8.92 -22.91 6.97
N GLN A 491 -8.70 -23.19 5.68
CA GLN A 491 -9.00 -22.27 4.60
C GLN A 491 -10.52 -22.04 4.41
N LEU A 492 -11.33 -23.06 4.72
CA LEU A 492 -12.80 -23.03 4.66
C LEU A 492 -13.45 -22.57 5.99
N SER A 493 -12.68 -22.47 7.07
CA SER A 493 -13.18 -22.05 8.39
C SER A 493 -13.84 -20.67 8.30
N ILE A 494 -14.83 -20.41 9.14
CA ILE A 494 -15.42 -19.06 9.28
C ILE A 494 -14.45 -18.15 10.06
N GLU A 495 -13.55 -18.74 10.84
CA GLU A 495 -12.60 -18.00 11.67
C GLU A 495 -11.69 -17.10 10.83
N LYS A 496 -11.47 -15.91 11.40
CA LYS A 496 -10.72 -14.83 10.81
C LYS A 496 -9.29 -14.88 11.33
N PHE A 497 -8.31 -14.75 10.44
CA PHE A 497 -6.91 -14.61 10.82
C PHE A 497 -6.50 -13.13 10.75
N ASP A 498 -5.68 -12.71 11.72
CA ASP A 498 -5.01 -11.41 11.75
C ASP A 498 -3.50 -11.63 11.52
N VAL A 499 -2.82 -10.65 10.87
CA VAL A 499 -1.36 -10.58 10.91
C VAL A 499 -0.97 -9.94 12.23
N GLU A 500 -0.29 -10.72 13.08
CA GLU A 500 0.04 -10.33 14.43
C GLU A 500 1.56 -10.27 14.65
N HIS A 501 1.97 -9.44 15.61
CA HIS A 501 3.36 -9.36 16.04
C HIS A 501 3.59 -10.37 17.16
N ILE A 502 4.60 -11.22 17.01
CA ILE A 502 4.96 -12.24 18.00
C ILE A 502 5.47 -11.56 19.27
N ALA A 503 6.43 -10.64 19.13
CA ALA A 503 6.77 -9.60 20.10
C ALA A 503 5.82 -8.40 19.89
N PRO A 504 4.80 -8.21 20.76
CA PRO A 504 3.71 -7.27 20.50
C PRO A 504 4.17 -5.81 20.47
N LYS A 505 3.49 -5.01 19.64
CA LYS A 505 3.82 -3.59 19.40
C LYS A 505 3.96 -2.77 20.68
N GLU A 506 2.99 -2.86 21.59
CA GLU A 506 2.98 -2.05 22.82
C GLU A 506 4.05 -2.48 23.83
N GLN A 507 4.36 -3.78 23.91
CA GLN A 507 5.46 -4.26 24.77
C GLN A 507 6.81 -3.80 24.23
N MET A 508 7.03 -3.91 22.91
CA MET A 508 8.24 -3.41 22.25
C MET A 508 8.43 -1.91 22.48
N ARG A 509 7.36 -1.11 22.42
CA ARG A 509 7.41 0.32 22.76
C ARG A 509 7.88 0.56 24.18
N LYS A 510 7.29 -0.14 25.15
CA LYS A 510 7.67 -0.02 26.57
C LYS A 510 9.14 -0.39 26.80
N LEU A 511 9.63 -1.45 26.16
CA LEU A 511 11.04 -1.87 26.24
C LEU A 511 11.98 -0.81 25.65
N ILE A 512 11.67 -0.29 24.46
CA ILE A 512 12.48 0.76 23.80
C ILE A 512 12.47 2.04 24.64
N ASP A 513 11.32 2.44 25.20
CA ASP A 513 11.19 3.64 26.03
C ASP A 513 11.94 3.50 27.37
N ALA A 514 11.90 2.32 28.00
CA ALA A 514 12.64 2.04 29.23
C ALA A 514 14.17 2.16 29.04
N CYS A 515 14.66 1.80 27.86
CA CYS A 515 16.08 1.87 27.52
C CYS A 515 16.56 3.21 26.92
N ASP A 516 15.66 4.16 26.67
CA ASP A 516 15.90 5.36 25.85
C ASP A 516 16.41 5.05 24.43
N GLY A 517 15.82 4.02 23.81
CA GLY A 517 16.23 3.49 22.52
C GLY A 517 15.78 4.31 21.30
N GLU A 518 16.53 4.15 20.21
CA GLU A 518 16.30 4.84 18.93
C GLU A 518 15.20 4.18 18.07
N GLY A 519 14.87 2.91 18.34
CA GLY A 519 13.84 2.13 17.64
C GLY A 519 14.35 0.78 17.12
N LEU A 520 13.44 -0.17 16.94
CA LEU A 520 13.73 -1.54 16.47
C LEU A 520 12.90 -1.89 15.23
N PRO A 521 13.29 -2.90 14.43
CA PRO A 521 12.48 -3.35 13.29
C PRO A 521 11.28 -4.18 13.77
N ILE A 522 10.30 -3.53 14.40
CA ILE A 522 9.15 -4.18 15.05
C ILE A 522 8.27 -4.87 13.99
N SER A 523 8.05 -4.24 12.85
CA SER A 523 7.28 -4.76 11.72
C SER A 523 8.06 -5.76 10.85
N CYS A 524 9.18 -6.29 11.35
CA CYS A 524 9.99 -7.26 10.62
C CYS A 524 9.21 -8.53 10.32
N ILE A 525 9.38 -9.13 9.12
CA ILE A 525 8.74 -10.40 8.77
C ILE A 525 9.01 -11.51 9.80
N ALA A 526 10.21 -11.53 10.39
CA ALA A 526 10.57 -12.47 11.44
C ALA A 526 9.79 -12.24 12.74
N ASN A 527 9.17 -11.08 12.94
CA ASN A 527 8.28 -10.81 14.07
C ASN A 527 6.79 -10.96 13.71
N LEU A 528 6.44 -11.37 12.49
CA LEU A 528 5.05 -11.52 12.04
C LEU A 528 4.61 -12.98 11.94
N CYS A 529 3.33 -13.22 12.21
CA CYS A 529 2.66 -14.50 11.99
C CYS A 529 1.16 -14.29 11.70
N TYR A 530 0.50 -15.32 11.17
CA TYR A 530 -0.97 -15.39 11.20
C TYR A 530 -1.45 -15.99 12.52
N LEU A 531 -2.44 -15.35 13.13
CA LEU A 531 -3.07 -15.83 14.36
C LEU A 531 -4.61 -15.68 14.26
N PRO A 532 -5.41 -16.61 14.80
CA PRO A 532 -6.86 -16.45 14.84
C PRO A 532 -7.27 -15.18 15.61
N GLU A 533 -8.29 -14.46 15.15
CA GLU A 533 -8.67 -13.13 15.64
C GLU A 533 -9.14 -13.14 17.10
N TYR A 534 -9.95 -14.11 17.50
CA TYR A 534 -10.40 -14.27 18.89
C TYR A 534 -9.20 -14.47 19.82
N VAL A 535 -8.29 -15.34 19.38
CA VAL A 535 -7.05 -15.69 20.06
C VAL A 535 -6.18 -14.45 20.22
N ASN A 536 -5.98 -13.68 19.13
CA ASN A 536 -5.21 -12.45 19.14
C ASN A 536 -5.77 -11.35 20.08
N ARG A 537 -7.09 -11.13 20.07
CA ARG A 537 -7.69 -10.06 20.87
C ARG A 537 -7.62 -10.31 22.38
N SER A 538 -7.48 -11.57 22.79
CA SER A 538 -7.45 -11.95 24.21
C SER A 538 -6.09 -11.70 24.90
N LYS A 539 -4.97 -11.69 24.14
CA LYS A 539 -3.61 -11.50 24.70
C LYS A 539 -3.25 -10.04 25.05
N GLY A 540 -3.94 -9.07 24.46
CA GLY A 540 -3.62 -7.64 24.65
C GLY A 540 -2.15 -7.32 24.31
N ASP A 541 -1.47 -6.63 25.22
CA ASP A 541 -0.07 -6.19 25.04
C ASP A 541 0.97 -7.30 25.26
N LYS A 542 0.57 -8.49 25.72
CA LYS A 542 1.49 -9.58 26.08
C LYS A 542 1.75 -10.51 24.91
N ASN A 543 2.92 -11.17 24.90
CA ASN A 543 3.14 -12.27 23.96
C ASN A 543 2.32 -13.51 24.38
N PHE A 544 2.20 -14.51 23.49
CA PHE A 544 1.34 -15.68 23.73
C PHE A 544 1.84 -16.65 24.79
N TYR A 545 3.05 -16.46 25.36
CA TYR A 545 3.56 -17.22 26.50
C TYR A 545 3.27 -16.55 27.86
N GLN A 546 3.03 -15.23 27.87
CA GLN A 546 2.92 -14.43 29.09
C GLN A 546 1.47 -14.29 29.61
N ASP A 547 0.45 -14.61 28.80
CA ASP A 547 -0.95 -14.41 29.16
C ASP A 547 -1.63 -15.70 29.64
N LYS A 548 -1.82 -15.82 30.95
CA LYS A 548 -2.46 -17.01 31.56
C LYS A 548 -3.93 -17.21 31.16
N LYS A 549 -4.65 -16.18 30.70
CA LYS A 549 -6.05 -16.31 30.25
C LYS A 549 -6.13 -16.83 28.82
N TYR A 550 -5.23 -16.35 27.96
CA TYR A 550 -5.02 -16.83 26.61
C TYR A 550 -4.72 -18.35 26.60
N LEU A 551 -3.84 -18.79 27.50
CA LEU A 551 -3.44 -20.20 27.65
C LEU A 551 -4.58 -21.14 28.06
N LEU A 552 -5.70 -20.63 28.61
CA LEU A 552 -6.87 -21.44 28.93
C LEU A 552 -7.69 -21.85 27.70
N HIS A 553 -7.53 -21.13 26.59
CA HIS A 553 -8.36 -21.28 25.39
C HIS A 553 -7.57 -21.73 24.16
N VAL A 554 -6.25 -21.84 24.27
CA VAL A 554 -5.33 -22.10 23.16
C VAL A 554 -4.33 -23.17 23.57
N LYS A 555 -4.08 -24.14 22.70
CA LYS A 555 -2.99 -25.10 22.89
C LYS A 555 -1.69 -24.45 22.40
N LEU A 556 -0.74 -24.19 23.32
CA LEU A 556 0.56 -23.61 22.97
C LEU A 556 1.26 -24.35 21.83
N LYS A 557 1.25 -25.68 21.88
CA LYS A 557 1.79 -26.51 20.81
C LYS A 557 1.22 -26.19 19.43
N ASP A 558 -0.06 -25.85 19.33
CA ASP A 558 -0.66 -25.45 18.06
C ASP A 558 -0.14 -24.07 17.62
N VAL A 559 0.09 -23.15 18.55
CA VAL A 559 0.74 -21.86 18.25
C VAL A 559 2.15 -22.06 17.74
N GLU A 560 2.96 -22.82 18.47
CA GLU A 560 4.36 -23.07 18.17
C GLU A 560 4.56 -23.82 16.84
N THR A 561 3.70 -24.80 16.54
CA THR A 561 3.87 -25.66 15.35
C THR A 561 3.09 -25.20 14.12
N LYS A 562 1.98 -24.47 14.29
CA LYS A 562 1.08 -24.07 13.19
C LYS A 562 1.14 -22.59 12.84
N TYR A 563 1.38 -21.72 13.83
CA TYR A 563 1.21 -20.27 13.68
C TYR A 563 2.54 -19.52 13.82
N SER A 564 3.17 -19.51 14.98
CA SER A 564 4.32 -18.67 15.26
C SER A 564 5.64 -19.29 14.82
N PHE A 565 5.78 -20.62 14.83
CA PHE A 565 7.06 -21.31 14.61
C PHE A 565 8.14 -20.91 15.63
N THR A 566 7.74 -20.60 16.86
CA THR A 566 8.62 -20.23 17.99
C THR A 566 8.49 -21.23 19.14
N GLU A 567 9.41 -21.17 20.09
CA GLU A 567 9.34 -21.82 21.41
C GLU A 567 9.38 -20.76 22.51
N GLN A 568 9.11 -21.12 23.76
CA GLN A 568 9.07 -20.14 24.86
C GLN A 568 10.43 -19.45 25.06
N GLU A 569 11.52 -20.22 24.97
CA GLU A 569 12.90 -19.73 25.13
C GLU A 569 13.27 -18.63 24.12
N ASP A 570 12.64 -18.62 22.93
CA ASP A 570 12.85 -17.60 21.91
C ASP A 570 12.43 -16.19 22.38
N MET A 571 11.57 -16.11 23.41
CA MET A 571 10.97 -14.87 23.89
C MET A 571 11.46 -14.43 25.28
N ASP A 572 12.32 -15.21 25.95
CA ASP A 572 12.84 -14.94 27.31
C ASP A 572 13.49 -13.56 27.44
N TRP A 573 14.09 -13.06 26.37
CA TRP A 573 14.72 -11.74 26.35
C TRP A 573 13.73 -10.61 26.64
N MET A 574 12.43 -10.79 26.33
CA MET A 574 11.40 -9.77 26.59
C MET A 574 11.15 -9.52 28.08
N ASP A 575 11.47 -10.49 28.94
CA ASP A 575 11.23 -10.43 30.39
C ASP A 575 12.46 -9.95 31.18
N MET A 576 13.55 -9.58 30.49
CA MET A 576 14.73 -9.02 31.14
C MET A 576 14.43 -7.63 31.75
N PRO A 577 14.95 -7.31 32.95
CA PRO A 577 14.73 -6.04 33.61
C PRO A 577 15.62 -4.94 33.01
N TYR A 578 15.30 -4.51 31.79
CA TYR A 578 16.07 -3.48 31.09
C TYR A 578 15.96 -2.11 31.78
N GLU A 579 17.09 -1.43 31.92
CA GLU A 579 17.19 -0.07 32.47
C GLU A 579 17.67 0.93 31.40
N LYS A 580 17.78 2.20 31.81
CA LYS A 580 18.34 3.25 30.94
C LYS A 580 19.75 2.84 30.47
N ASN A 581 20.01 3.01 29.18
CA ASN A 581 21.23 2.62 28.47
C ASN A 581 21.38 1.13 28.11
N ASP A 582 20.42 0.26 28.42
CA ASP A 582 20.46 -1.15 27.99
C ASP A 582 19.96 -1.37 26.54
N PHE A 583 19.68 -0.30 25.79
CA PHE A 583 19.17 -0.40 24.41
C PHE A 583 20.05 -1.24 23.47
N PRO A 584 21.40 -1.15 23.50
CA PRO A 584 22.25 -2.03 22.68
C PRO A 584 22.05 -3.51 22.98
N VAL A 585 21.82 -3.85 24.25
CA VAL A 585 21.60 -5.24 24.69
C VAL A 585 20.23 -5.73 24.24
N LEU A 586 19.18 -4.92 24.42
CA LEU A 586 17.84 -5.22 23.90
C LEU A 586 17.88 -5.42 22.38
N LYS A 587 18.59 -4.55 21.65
CA LYS A 587 18.76 -4.64 20.21
C LYS A 587 19.46 -5.92 19.79
N ASP A 588 20.54 -6.31 20.47
CA ASP A 588 21.28 -7.55 20.17
C ASP A 588 20.39 -8.79 20.37
N TYR A 589 19.64 -8.86 21.48
CA TYR A 589 18.73 -9.99 21.72
C TYR A 589 17.58 -10.05 20.72
N TYR A 590 16.94 -8.92 20.42
CA TYR A 590 15.87 -8.88 19.43
C TYR A 590 16.37 -9.24 18.02
N THR A 591 17.60 -8.83 17.68
CA THR A 591 18.25 -9.19 16.41
C THR A 591 18.53 -10.69 16.36
N ASP A 592 19.09 -11.29 17.42
CA ASP A 592 19.34 -12.74 17.53
C ASP A 592 18.02 -13.54 17.36
N TYR A 593 16.94 -13.09 18.00
CA TYR A 593 15.61 -13.66 17.82
C TYR A 593 15.12 -13.59 16.37
N CYS A 594 15.18 -12.39 15.76
CA CYS A 594 14.71 -12.20 14.38
C CYS A 594 15.50 -13.07 13.40
N THR A 595 16.82 -13.13 13.51
CA THR A 595 17.68 -13.93 12.62
C THR A 595 17.37 -15.42 12.73
N LYS A 596 17.32 -15.97 13.95
CA LYS A 596 17.02 -17.41 14.14
C LYS A 596 15.64 -17.79 13.62
N ARG A 597 14.63 -16.96 13.93
CA ARG A 597 13.28 -17.23 13.45
C ARG A 597 13.21 -17.09 11.94
N PHE A 598 13.91 -16.12 11.34
CA PHE A 598 13.94 -15.96 9.90
C PHE A 598 14.46 -17.20 9.20
N GLU A 599 15.59 -17.76 9.66
CA GLU A 599 16.13 -19.02 9.10
C GLU A 599 15.10 -20.16 9.13
N LYS A 600 14.39 -20.33 10.26
CA LYS A 600 13.32 -21.35 10.38
C LYS A 600 12.18 -21.13 9.39
N ILE A 601 11.67 -19.90 9.25
CA ILE A 601 10.56 -19.63 8.32
C ILE A 601 11.03 -19.57 6.86
N LYS A 602 12.32 -19.30 6.59
CA LYS A 602 12.95 -19.37 5.27
C LYS A 602 13.00 -20.82 4.77
N HIS A 603 13.33 -21.78 5.63
CA HIS A 603 13.21 -23.21 5.31
C HIS A 603 11.76 -23.61 4.99
N LEU A 604 10.79 -23.20 5.82
CA LEU A 604 9.36 -23.47 5.58
C LEU A 604 8.86 -22.88 4.26
N PHE A 605 9.33 -21.67 3.93
CA PHE A 605 9.02 -21.01 2.65
C PHE A 605 9.53 -21.84 1.47
N CYS A 606 10.79 -22.27 1.51
CA CYS A 606 11.41 -23.07 0.46
C CYS A 606 10.71 -24.41 0.29
N GLU A 607 10.43 -25.09 1.41
CA GLU A 607 9.71 -26.36 1.40
C GLU A 607 8.32 -26.21 0.78
N SER A 608 7.60 -25.14 1.11
CA SER A 608 6.24 -24.88 0.63
C SER A 608 6.17 -24.66 -0.88
N LEU A 609 7.21 -24.03 -1.46
CA LEU A 609 7.30 -23.78 -2.90
C LEU A 609 8.15 -24.82 -3.66
N GLY A 610 8.69 -25.84 -2.98
CA GLY A 610 9.55 -26.84 -3.61
C GLY A 610 10.88 -26.28 -4.12
N ILE A 611 11.41 -25.26 -3.45
CA ILE A 611 12.71 -24.66 -3.74
C ILE A 611 13.78 -25.46 -2.98
N GLU A 612 14.85 -25.87 -3.67
CA GLU A 612 15.99 -26.49 -3.01
C GLU A 612 16.70 -25.43 -2.15
N TYR A 613 16.89 -25.75 -0.87
CA TYR A 613 17.57 -24.84 0.05
C TYR A 613 19.08 -24.94 -0.18
N GLU A 614 19.68 -23.84 -0.61
CA GLU A 614 21.13 -23.71 -0.73
C GLU A 614 21.61 -22.76 0.38
N ASP A 615 22.51 -23.21 1.24
CA ASP A 615 23.23 -22.26 2.08
C ASP A 615 24.00 -21.31 1.15
N ILE A 616 23.59 -20.04 1.08
CA ILE A 616 24.48 -19.03 0.53
C ILE A 616 25.61 -18.93 1.55
N ILE A 617 26.68 -19.64 1.25
CA ILE A 617 27.98 -19.32 1.77
C ILE A 617 28.30 -17.95 1.15
N ASP A 618 27.85 -16.88 1.80
CA ASP A 618 28.65 -15.67 1.81
C ASP A 618 30.05 -16.14 2.20
N GLU A 619 31.07 -15.72 1.46
CA GLU A 619 32.42 -15.68 2.01
C GLU A 619 32.47 -14.64 3.15
N GLU A 620 31.58 -14.72 4.13
CA GLU A 620 32.10 -14.70 5.49
C GLU A 620 32.90 -15.98 5.64
N PRO A 621 34.13 -15.91 6.16
CA PRO A 621 35.01 -17.05 6.19
C PRO A 621 34.22 -18.21 6.77
N LYS A 622 34.39 -19.41 6.19
CA LYS A 622 34.11 -20.68 6.87
C LYS A 622 34.30 -20.43 8.37
N ILE A 623 33.47 -21.02 9.22
CA ILE A 623 33.91 -21.32 10.58
C ILE A 623 35.12 -22.26 10.42
N VAL A 624 36.29 -21.68 10.09
CA VAL A 624 37.58 -22.10 10.53
C VAL A 624 37.33 -22.16 12.02
N GLN A 625 37.39 -23.38 12.57
CA GLN A 625 37.54 -23.57 14.00
C GLN A 625 38.38 -22.40 14.52
N LYS A 626 37.75 -21.47 15.26
CA LYS A 626 38.44 -20.24 15.69
C LYS A 626 39.43 -20.71 16.76
N VAL A 627 40.63 -21.07 16.32
CA VAL A 627 41.74 -21.44 17.17
C VAL A 627 42.24 -20.16 17.80
N VAL A 628 41.98 -20.02 19.09
CA VAL A 628 42.53 -18.92 19.89
C VAL A 628 43.92 -19.36 20.32
N VAL A 629 44.92 -18.81 19.64
CA VAL A 629 46.34 -19.04 19.94
C VAL A 629 46.82 -18.13 21.09
N PRO A 630 47.70 -18.63 21.97
CA PRO A 630 48.43 -17.79 22.91
C PRO A 630 49.24 -16.75 22.13
N SER A 631 48.95 -15.45 22.28
CA SER A 631 49.74 -14.37 21.68
C SER A 631 50.50 -13.59 22.75
N ASN A 632 51.78 -13.32 22.52
CA ASN A 632 52.65 -12.54 23.41
C ASN A 632 52.53 -11.02 23.21
N ASP A 633 51.73 -10.55 22.24
CA ASP A 633 51.59 -9.13 21.95
C ASP A 633 50.52 -8.45 22.81
N LYS A 634 50.95 -7.50 23.66
CA LYS A 634 50.08 -6.63 24.47
C LYS A 634 49.30 -5.58 23.66
N GLN A 635 49.06 -5.79 22.37
CA GLN A 635 48.18 -4.91 21.58
C GLN A 635 46.74 -5.42 21.65
N GLN A 636 46.00 -4.95 22.65
CA GLN A 636 44.57 -5.17 22.77
C GLN A 636 43.84 -4.63 21.54
N ASN A 637 43.22 -5.52 20.77
CA ASN A 637 42.36 -5.16 19.67
C ASN A 637 41.10 -4.47 20.25
N LYS A 638 41.00 -3.14 20.18
CA LYS A 638 39.92 -2.33 20.80
C LYS A 638 38.51 -2.69 20.34
N LYS A 639 38.35 -3.48 19.27
CA LYS A 639 37.07 -3.91 18.68
C LYS A 639 36.58 -5.31 19.10
N ALA A 640 37.32 -6.08 19.90
CA ALA A 640 36.91 -7.43 20.29
C ALA A 640 35.80 -7.44 21.37
N LYS A 641 34.82 -8.36 21.27
CA LYS A 641 33.76 -8.56 22.28
C LYS A 641 34.39 -8.97 23.62
N PHE A 642 33.76 -8.59 24.75
CA PHE A 642 34.30 -8.85 26.09
C PHE A 642 34.62 -10.34 26.32
N ALA A 643 33.71 -11.25 25.95
CA ALA A 643 33.94 -12.69 26.06
C ALA A 643 35.13 -13.19 25.21
N ASP A 644 35.37 -12.61 24.02
CA ASP A 644 36.54 -12.95 23.21
C ASP A 644 37.84 -12.52 23.92
N LYS A 645 37.85 -11.36 24.58
CA LYS A 645 39.01 -10.90 25.37
C LYS A 645 39.31 -11.83 26.55
N CYS A 646 38.27 -12.28 27.25
CA CYS A 646 38.41 -13.26 28.34
C CYS A 646 39.01 -14.57 27.84
N ILE A 647 38.56 -15.07 26.68
CA ILE A 647 39.07 -16.32 26.11
C ILE A 647 40.52 -16.18 25.62
N ILE A 648 40.88 -15.03 25.01
CA ILE A 648 42.27 -14.75 24.64
C ILE A 648 43.18 -14.76 25.87
N ARG A 649 42.76 -14.07 26.94
CA ARG A 649 43.49 -14.06 28.22
C ARG A 649 43.61 -15.46 28.82
N LEU A 650 42.55 -16.25 28.77
CA LEU A 650 42.56 -17.63 29.25
C LEU A 650 43.54 -18.50 28.44
N ALA A 651 43.54 -18.40 27.11
CA ALA A 651 44.46 -19.13 26.24
C ALA A 651 45.94 -18.77 26.52
N GLN A 652 46.21 -17.48 26.77
CA GLN A 652 47.54 -16.99 27.18
C GLN A 652 47.99 -17.62 28.49
N GLU A 653 47.14 -17.63 29.51
CA GLU A 653 47.54 -18.08 30.84
C GLU A 653 47.63 -19.59 30.97
N LEU A 654 46.84 -20.31 30.18
CA LEU A 654 46.97 -21.77 30.02
C LEU A 654 48.09 -22.17 29.06
N ASN A 655 48.71 -21.21 28.36
CA ASN A 655 49.68 -21.43 27.28
C ASN A 655 49.24 -22.54 26.31
N THR A 656 47.96 -22.53 25.94
CA THR A 656 47.32 -23.60 25.16
C THR A 656 46.35 -23.01 24.15
N GLU A 657 46.30 -23.59 22.96
CA GLU A 657 45.32 -23.25 21.94
C GLU A 657 43.91 -23.71 22.34
N LEU A 658 42.94 -22.81 22.25
CA LEU A 658 41.54 -23.10 22.51
C LEU A 658 40.74 -23.12 21.22
N ILE A 659 40.05 -24.22 20.96
CA ILE A 659 39.22 -24.45 19.79
C ILE A 659 37.76 -24.20 20.18
N LYS A 660 37.09 -23.25 19.52
CA LYS A 660 35.67 -23.01 19.74
C LYS A 660 34.83 -24.18 19.20
N VAL A 661 33.96 -24.77 20.04
CA VAL A 661 33.11 -25.92 19.70
C VAL A 661 31.62 -25.66 19.82
N GLY A 662 31.22 -24.55 20.45
CA GLY A 662 29.82 -24.12 20.54
C GLY A 662 29.71 -22.62 20.85
N ARG A 663 28.51 -22.14 21.23
CA ARG A 663 28.22 -20.69 21.35
C ARG A 663 29.18 -19.99 22.31
N SER A 664 29.37 -20.58 23.49
CA SER A 664 30.24 -20.13 24.56
C SER A 664 31.21 -21.24 25.04
N THR A 665 31.41 -22.27 24.23
CA THR A 665 32.17 -23.46 24.62
C THR A 665 33.43 -23.62 23.78
N TYR A 666 34.52 -23.95 24.48
CA TYR A 666 35.86 -24.08 23.91
C TYR A 666 36.52 -25.35 24.47
N ILE A 667 37.35 -26.01 23.66
CA ILE A 667 38.16 -27.15 24.09
C ILE A 667 39.65 -26.84 23.92
N SER A 668 40.51 -27.40 24.77
CA SER A 668 41.95 -27.41 24.51
C SER A 668 42.28 -28.20 23.26
N ASN A 669 43.39 -27.88 22.59
CA ASN A 669 43.84 -28.57 21.38
C ASN A 669 44.03 -30.10 21.57
N ASP A 670 44.36 -30.55 22.78
CA ASP A 670 44.45 -31.98 23.12
C ASP A 670 43.08 -32.64 23.39
N GLY A 671 41.98 -31.88 23.36
CA GLY A 671 40.62 -32.31 23.64
C GLY A 671 40.32 -32.67 25.09
N ASN A 672 41.29 -32.57 26.01
CA ASN A 672 41.14 -33.04 27.39
C ASN A 672 40.33 -32.07 28.27
N LYS A 673 40.46 -30.75 28.06
CA LYS A 673 39.83 -29.72 28.89
C LYS A 673 38.77 -28.93 28.10
N GLY A 674 37.57 -28.84 28.66
CA GLY A 674 36.48 -28.04 28.12
C GLY A 674 36.19 -26.81 28.97
N TYR A 675 35.86 -25.69 28.34
CA TYR A 675 35.62 -24.40 28.99
C TYR A 675 34.31 -23.79 28.50
N VAL A 676 33.44 -23.40 29.43
CA VAL A 676 32.25 -22.58 29.16
C VAL A 676 32.56 -21.14 29.59
N ILE A 677 32.47 -20.17 28.68
CA ILE A 677 32.65 -18.75 29.02
C ILE A 677 31.31 -18.09 29.34
N THR A 678 31.28 -17.36 30.44
CA THR A 678 30.18 -16.47 30.80
C THR A 678 30.74 -15.15 31.33
N THR A 679 30.06 -14.05 31.07
CA THR A 679 30.54 -12.71 31.44
C THR A 679 29.48 -11.93 32.22
N SER A 680 29.91 -11.09 33.16
CA SER A 680 29.05 -10.21 33.95
C SER A 680 29.68 -8.83 34.03
N LYS A 681 28.86 -7.78 33.95
CA LYS A 681 29.26 -6.43 34.38
C LYS A 681 29.45 -6.39 35.90
N ALA A 682 30.16 -5.38 36.40
CA ALA A 682 30.26 -5.11 37.84
C ALA A 682 29.03 -4.33 38.31
N TYR A 683 28.32 -4.87 39.30
CA TYR A 683 27.27 -4.19 40.05
C TYR A 683 27.86 -3.64 41.35
N LYS A 684 27.51 -2.42 41.76
CA LYS A 684 28.00 -1.89 43.04
C LYS A 684 27.10 -2.38 44.19
N GLN A 685 27.70 -2.99 45.21
CA GLN A 685 27.01 -3.31 46.47
C GLN A 685 27.87 -2.84 47.64
N GLY A 686 27.49 -1.69 48.23
CA GLY A 686 28.33 -0.98 49.19
C GLY A 686 29.65 -0.56 48.56
N ASN A 687 30.76 -0.88 49.23
CA ASN A 687 32.13 -0.60 48.76
C ASN A 687 32.75 -1.75 47.95
N ARG A 688 31.94 -2.70 47.45
CA ARG A 688 32.41 -3.89 46.73
C ARG A 688 31.79 -3.96 45.34
N GLU A 689 32.50 -4.57 44.40
CA GLU A 689 31.96 -4.96 43.10
C GLU A 689 31.34 -6.35 43.22
N LYS A 690 30.08 -6.48 42.82
CA LYS A 690 29.33 -7.73 42.73
C LYS A 690 29.25 -8.18 41.29
N TYR A 691 29.41 -9.47 41.06
CA TYR A 691 29.25 -10.14 39.78
C TYR A 691 28.20 -11.23 39.92
N TRP A 692 27.26 -11.30 38.97
CA TRP A 692 26.17 -12.26 39.01
C TRP A 692 26.11 -13.04 37.71
N PHE A 693 26.03 -14.36 37.81
CA PHE A 693 25.97 -15.26 36.67
C PHE A 693 24.93 -16.36 36.89
N ALA A 694 24.35 -16.81 35.79
CA ALA A 694 23.53 -18.02 35.76
C ALA A 694 24.41 -19.21 35.38
N TYR A 695 24.57 -20.17 36.30
CA TYR A 695 25.16 -21.46 36.01
C TYR A 695 24.10 -22.41 35.45
N ARG A 696 24.35 -22.95 34.26
CA ARG A 696 23.47 -23.89 33.54
C ARG A 696 24.27 -25.13 33.16
N ARG A 697 23.64 -26.30 33.22
CA ARG A 697 24.26 -27.56 32.79
C ARG A 697 24.22 -27.77 31.27
N ASN A 698 23.25 -27.18 30.56
CA ASN A 698 23.06 -27.41 29.12
C ASN A 698 24.31 -27.13 28.27
N PRO A 699 25.07 -26.02 28.46
CA PRO A 699 26.30 -25.79 27.70
C PRO A 699 27.39 -26.85 27.94
N LEU A 700 27.32 -27.63 29.02
CA LEU A 700 28.30 -28.69 29.30
C LEU A 700 28.11 -29.93 28.42
N ALA A 701 26.96 -30.05 27.75
CA ALA A 701 26.67 -31.12 26.80
C ALA A 701 27.63 -31.05 25.59
N ASP A 702 27.92 -29.84 25.10
CA ASP A 702 28.90 -29.59 24.03
C ASP A 702 30.31 -30.08 24.38
N LEU A 703 30.61 -30.22 25.67
CA LEU A 703 31.91 -30.65 26.20
C LEU A 703 31.94 -32.14 26.56
N GLY A 704 30.99 -32.94 26.07
CA GLY A 704 30.76 -34.34 26.46
C GLY A 704 32.01 -35.23 26.46
N ASN A 705 32.97 -34.97 25.55
CA ASN A 705 34.19 -35.76 25.37
C ASN A 705 35.40 -35.28 26.19
N CYS A 706 35.32 -34.15 26.89
CA CYS A 706 36.42 -33.62 27.71
C CYS A 706 36.45 -34.28 29.09
N LYS A 707 37.65 -34.66 29.54
CA LYS A 707 37.89 -35.27 30.87
C LYS A 707 37.70 -34.27 32.00
N GLU A 708 38.12 -33.03 31.77
CA GLU A 708 37.99 -31.95 32.75
C GLU A 708 37.14 -30.83 32.14
N LYS A 709 36.20 -30.29 32.92
CA LYS A 709 35.30 -29.22 32.48
C LYS A 709 35.38 -28.05 33.43
N TYR A 710 35.36 -26.84 32.88
CA TYR A 710 35.51 -25.60 33.62
C TYR A 710 34.44 -24.59 33.18
N VAL A 711 34.00 -23.75 34.11
CA VAL A 711 33.25 -22.53 33.80
C VAL A 711 34.12 -21.33 34.10
N VAL A 712 34.23 -20.45 33.13
CA VAL A 712 35.07 -19.26 33.14
C VAL A 712 34.16 -18.06 33.31
N TYR A 713 34.30 -17.35 34.42
CA TYR A 713 33.51 -16.17 34.77
C TYR A 713 34.33 -14.91 34.53
N GLY A 714 34.02 -14.20 33.45
CA GLY A 714 34.60 -12.89 33.15
C GLY A 714 33.92 -11.78 33.94
N CYS A 715 34.69 -11.12 34.83
CA CYS A 715 34.18 -10.13 35.76
C CYS A 715 34.55 -8.71 35.31
N LYS A 716 33.58 -7.98 34.71
CA LYS A 716 33.68 -6.60 34.17
C LYS A 716 34.62 -6.40 32.98
N ASP A 717 35.83 -6.93 33.06
CA ASP A 717 36.86 -6.88 32.02
C ASP A 717 37.77 -8.13 32.10
N GLU A 718 38.67 -8.27 31.12
CA GLU A 718 39.53 -9.44 30.98
C GLU A 718 40.58 -9.58 32.10
N ASN A 719 40.72 -8.61 33.01
CA ASN A 719 41.71 -8.64 34.08
C ASN A 719 41.22 -9.40 35.33
N THR A 720 39.97 -9.86 35.35
CA THR A 720 39.46 -10.67 36.46
C THR A 720 38.65 -11.83 35.89
N LEU A 721 39.33 -12.96 35.71
CA LEU A 721 38.75 -14.22 35.28
C LEU A 721 38.75 -15.21 36.44
N ILE A 722 37.61 -15.85 36.68
CA ILE A 722 37.50 -16.95 37.66
C ILE A 722 37.25 -18.23 36.86
N CYS A 723 38.21 -19.14 36.82
CA CYS A 723 38.11 -20.42 36.13
C CYS A 723 37.84 -21.53 37.15
N LEU A 724 36.57 -21.89 37.32
CA LEU A 724 36.13 -22.88 38.30
C LEU A 724 35.93 -24.25 37.64
N PRO A 725 36.51 -25.33 38.20
CA PRO A 725 36.17 -26.69 37.78
C PRO A 725 34.68 -26.97 38.01
N VAL A 726 34.03 -27.59 37.05
CA VAL A 726 32.62 -27.99 37.15
C VAL A 726 32.39 -28.87 38.38
N ASP A 727 33.31 -29.79 38.68
CA ASP A 727 33.21 -30.65 39.86
C ASP A 727 33.18 -29.87 41.19
N GLU A 728 33.87 -28.73 41.28
CA GLU A 728 33.86 -27.88 42.48
C GLU A 728 32.57 -27.07 42.58
N ILE A 729 31.98 -26.67 41.44
CA ILE A 729 30.66 -26.04 41.38
C ILE A 729 29.60 -27.04 41.82
N GLU A 730 29.63 -28.26 41.26
CA GLU A 730 28.67 -29.32 41.53
C GLU A 730 28.74 -29.80 42.99
N LYS A 731 29.93 -29.88 43.60
CA LYS A 731 30.07 -30.14 45.05
C LYS A 731 29.39 -29.09 45.94
N SER A 732 29.26 -27.87 45.45
CA SER A 732 28.69 -26.73 46.20
C SER A 732 27.30 -26.35 45.72
N ILE A 733 26.69 -27.10 44.79
CA ILE A 733 25.48 -26.71 44.08
C ILE A 733 24.27 -26.50 45.00
N ASP A 734 24.14 -27.34 46.03
CA ASP A 734 23.06 -27.28 47.03
C ASP A 734 23.16 -26.07 47.95
N ARG A 735 24.34 -25.44 47.99
CA ARG A 735 24.62 -24.22 48.78
C ARG A 735 24.24 -22.95 48.04
N LEU A 736 23.77 -23.04 46.80
CA LEU A 736 23.41 -21.92 45.95
C LEU A 736 21.91 -21.66 45.94
N ASN A 737 21.55 -20.42 45.62
CA ASN A 737 20.20 -20.11 45.19
C ASN A 737 19.99 -20.66 43.79
N LEU A 738 18.75 -21.10 43.52
CA LEU A 738 18.35 -21.68 42.25
C LEU A 738 17.04 -21.03 41.81
N SER A 739 16.83 -20.97 40.50
CA SER A 739 15.56 -20.63 39.89
C SER A 739 14.92 -21.90 39.36
N THR A 740 13.60 -22.03 39.52
CA THR A 740 12.81 -23.15 38.99
C THR A 740 11.83 -22.66 37.93
N ASP A 741 11.44 -23.55 37.03
CA ASP A 741 10.30 -23.33 36.15
C ASP A 741 8.97 -23.62 36.88
N GLU A 742 7.84 -23.51 36.17
CA GLU A 742 6.52 -23.70 36.76
C GLU A 742 6.25 -25.16 37.20
N ASP A 743 7.02 -26.13 36.68
CA ASP A 743 6.95 -27.56 37.05
C ASP A 743 7.86 -27.89 38.26
N GLY A 744 8.63 -26.92 38.74
CA GLY A 744 9.56 -27.07 39.87
C GLY A 744 10.93 -27.61 39.47
N GLU A 745 11.21 -27.75 38.16
CA GLU A 745 12.51 -28.18 37.65
C GLU A 745 13.49 -27.02 37.66
N VAL A 746 14.76 -27.32 37.94
CA VAL A 746 15.79 -26.28 38.13
C VAL A 746 16.27 -25.75 36.78
N THR A 747 16.04 -24.46 36.51
CA THR A 747 16.48 -23.80 35.27
C THR A 747 17.93 -23.36 35.32
N HIS A 748 18.37 -22.79 36.45
CA HIS A 748 19.75 -22.37 36.68
C HIS A 748 20.06 -22.09 38.15
N TRP A 749 21.35 -22.10 38.48
CA TRP A 749 21.88 -21.74 39.80
C TRP A 749 22.55 -20.36 39.76
N HIS A 750 22.39 -19.58 40.82
CA HIS A 750 22.91 -18.23 40.93
C HIS A 750 24.35 -18.27 41.46
N MET A 751 25.30 -17.89 40.61
CA MET A 751 26.71 -17.72 40.99
C MET A 751 26.98 -16.25 41.28
N VAL A 752 27.37 -15.95 42.51
CA VAL A 752 27.59 -14.57 42.97
C VAL A 752 29.01 -14.41 43.49
N PHE A 753 29.78 -13.53 42.85
CA PHE A 753 31.13 -13.20 43.28
C PHE A 753 31.21 -11.76 43.75
N PHE A 754 32.06 -11.50 44.73
CA PHE A 754 32.37 -10.17 45.20
C PHE A 754 33.86 -9.88 45.09
N LYS A 755 34.20 -8.69 44.64
CA LYS A 755 35.57 -8.15 44.67
C LYS A 755 35.61 -6.93 45.58
N ASP A 756 36.46 -6.98 46.60
CA ASP A 756 36.66 -5.87 47.51
C ASP A 756 37.71 -4.85 46.99
N ASN A 757 37.91 -3.76 47.74
CA ASN A 757 38.88 -2.72 47.38
C ASN A 757 40.35 -3.19 47.43
N ALA A 758 40.65 -4.29 48.13
CA ALA A 758 41.97 -4.91 48.13
C ALA A 758 42.16 -5.88 46.95
N GLY A 759 41.14 -6.07 46.11
CA GLY A 759 41.15 -6.97 44.96
C GLY A 759 40.88 -8.43 45.32
N VAL A 760 40.50 -8.74 46.56
CA VAL A 760 40.16 -10.10 46.99
C VAL A 760 38.81 -10.48 46.41
N VAL A 761 38.77 -11.62 45.70
CA VAL A 761 37.55 -12.16 45.10
C VAL A 761 37.04 -13.34 45.92
N THR A 762 35.78 -13.26 46.33
CA THR A 762 35.07 -14.31 47.07
C THR A 762 33.83 -14.77 46.32
N TRP A 763 33.44 -16.03 46.52
CA TRP A 763 32.20 -16.62 46.04
C TRP A 763 31.23 -16.76 47.21
N MET A 764 30.03 -16.19 47.05
CA MET A 764 28.97 -16.23 48.05
C MET A 764 28.16 -17.53 47.95
N MET A 765 28.20 -18.32 49.02
CA MET A 765 27.29 -19.42 49.29
C MET A 765 26.04 -18.85 49.95
N SER A 766 24.87 -19.17 49.40
CA SER A 766 23.59 -18.58 49.85
C SER A 766 22.88 -19.42 50.93
N LYS A 767 23.30 -20.69 51.11
CA LYS A 767 22.67 -21.67 52.00
C LYS A 767 23.72 -22.52 52.73
N PRO A 768 23.42 -23.05 53.93
CA PRO A 768 22.23 -22.76 54.76
C PRO A 768 22.29 -21.36 55.40
N GLU A 769 23.49 -20.87 55.68
CA GLU A 769 23.78 -19.49 56.06
C GLU A 769 24.66 -18.85 54.98
N ILE A 770 24.64 -17.51 54.92
CA ILE A 770 25.48 -16.79 53.95
C ILE A 770 26.94 -16.90 54.38
N GLU A 771 27.74 -17.54 53.55
CA GLU A 771 29.19 -17.69 53.72
C GLU A 771 29.89 -17.22 52.45
N GLU A 772 31.05 -16.59 52.59
CA GLU A 772 31.89 -16.21 51.45
C GLU A 772 33.19 -17.01 51.48
N ILE A 773 33.47 -17.76 50.42
CA ILE A 773 34.71 -18.51 50.27
C ILE A 773 35.66 -17.79 49.32
N SER A 774 36.95 -17.74 49.65
CA SER A 774 37.96 -17.18 48.74
C SER A 774 38.09 -18.05 47.49
N VAL A 775 38.05 -17.41 46.32
CA VAL A 775 38.29 -18.06 45.03
C VAL A 775 39.65 -17.71 44.43
N ALA A 776 40.58 -17.20 45.26
CA ALA A 776 41.91 -16.78 44.82
C ALA A 776 42.67 -17.87 44.03
N LYS A 777 42.52 -19.15 44.41
CA LYS A 777 43.14 -20.29 43.70
C LYS A 777 42.58 -20.55 42.29
N TYR A 778 41.46 -19.93 41.93
CA TYR A 778 40.77 -20.08 40.64
C TYR A 778 40.86 -18.82 39.78
N LEU A 779 41.55 -17.77 40.25
CA LEU A 779 41.78 -16.57 39.46
C LEU A 779 42.84 -16.82 38.38
N VAL A 780 42.60 -16.27 37.18
CA VAL A 780 43.46 -16.37 35.99
C VAL A 780 43.88 -14.98 35.53
#